data_AF-A0A2N0PWN0-F1
#
_entry.id   AF-A0A2N0PWN0-F1
#
_cell.length_a   1.000
_cell.length_b   1.000
_cell.length_c   1.000
_cell.angle_alpha   90.00
_cell.angle_beta   90.00
_cell.angle_gamma   90.00
#
_symmetry.space_group_name_H-M   'P 1'
#
loop_
_entity.id
_entity.type
_entity.pdbx_description
1 polymer ?
#
loop_
_entity_poly.entity_id
_entity_poly.type
_entity_poly.pdbx_seq_one_letter_code
_entity_poly.pdbx_strand_id
1 'polypeptide(L)'
;MGEQSCGKSFMLNHLVGTTFDGSAMRCTEGVWMSLVNTKECIYVALDFEGLRSLERTPQEDMFLTLFNTVVSNLILYKNQYTINRDASKMFQKFQDGARLCIIIKDVPETDKNGITKEFQLKLDKLVAEEGGDNFITKMYGGGLSIIAWPVFHDVAWFKKLSKIKIKLDEQETKYENAKTFLQNTKVIMAKLKICDWSSLNENLIHIRVATLKRLLPIAVSYGIEQKDPIIEPLVNHDSEEPIDGPIDFLNDGKPIKLFPDDDDHDDEFFIQLSEYLRNHFEKTTQPRKESSDDNEWFSNFDRFLKDIIGHRTSRVKNWYLENTARFPQDNSDITDGRYALDQKIGELTRLWTLCGLTCYQCGLKCVKNCGYNENHDHKENHDCLTDHKCHFPCHFTEAHNDNPTPECRHKAGHKGKHACAKMIHLCGKACFLIDKLNCQKVCSKEIGHDDGEHLCQSKRNHYCGKDCSLSIHNTKGDYRCPNKCTISYKEHHYFHRCENTTCPIQCPIPDCKERCQSDDHFHAFSGSQQVNHFCGKEHQCRKLCEEDGICNVLTEPKKQEETYRGRVEGTVITYTKYIQVSDKLKCNKKIPPNEFEHTGKHTHKEEGVFHYCDKQCPFCEYFCTLPYGHQQQIHDTKHGNMTQTEFTGEDDEFVYAGVGDQGTFVLCNCVSITQNIDL
;
A
#
# COMPACT_ATOMS: atom_id res chain seq x y z
N MET A 1 -13.54 -31.79 -17.87
CA MET A 1 -13.35 -31.28 -19.24
C MET A 1 -13.48 -32.40 -20.26
N GLY A 2 -13.74 -32.11 -21.55
CA GLY A 2 -13.84 -33.12 -22.60
C GLY A 2 -14.81 -32.73 -23.70
N GLU A 3 -15.13 -33.64 -24.61
CA GLU A 3 -16.13 -33.42 -25.67
C GLU A 3 -17.54 -33.15 -25.10
N GLN A 4 -18.39 -32.56 -25.94
CA GLN A 4 -19.78 -32.28 -25.59
C GLN A 4 -20.58 -33.57 -25.36
N SER A 5 -21.59 -33.51 -24.49
CA SER A 5 -22.51 -34.62 -24.18
C SER A 5 -21.85 -35.95 -23.77
N CYS A 6 -20.62 -35.91 -23.24
CA CYS A 6 -19.93 -37.12 -22.75
C CYS A 6 -20.30 -37.52 -21.31
N GLY A 7 -21.29 -36.91 -20.67
CA GLY A 7 -21.65 -37.21 -19.26
C GLY A 7 -20.58 -36.77 -18.26
N LYS A 8 -20.10 -35.52 -18.40
CA LYS A 8 -19.10 -34.89 -17.52
C LYS A 8 -19.73 -34.50 -16.18
N SER A 9 -20.81 -33.73 -16.25
CA SER A 9 -21.63 -33.25 -15.13
C SER A 9 -22.11 -34.42 -14.27
N PHE A 10 -22.62 -35.49 -14.91
CA PHE A 10 -23.04 -36.71 -14.21
C PHE A 10 -21.92 -37.37 -13.40
N MET A 11 -20.70 -37.43 -13.95
CA MET A 11 -19.55 -38.00 -13.26
C MET A 11 -19.12 -37.16 -12.06
N LEU A 12 -19.11 -35.82 -12.19
CA LEU A 12 -18.81 -34.91 -11.09
C LEU A 12 -19.84 -35.01 -9.96
N ASN A 13 -21.12 -35.07 -10.31
CA ASN A 13 -22.22 -35.25 -9.35
C ASN A 13 -22.03 -36.50 -8.49
N HIS A 14 -21.61 -37.62 -9.11
CA HIS A 14 -21.39 -38.87 -8.37
C HIS A 14 -20.04 -38.94 -7.65
N LEU A 15 -19.03 -38.18 -8.09
CA LEU A 15 -17.70 -38.23 -7.49
C LEU A 15 -17.64 -37.45 -6.18
N VAL A 16 -18.19 -36.23 -6.17
CA VAL A 16 -18.10 -35.30 -5.03
C VAL A 16 -19.46 -34.86 -4.48
N GLY A 17 -20.57 -35.28 -5.09
CA GLY A 17 -21.91 -34.97 -4.59
C GLY A 17 -22.48 -33.63 -5.06
N THR A 18 -22.11 -33.17 -6.25
CA THR A 18 -22.64 -31.93 -6.85
C THR A 18 -23.98 -32.14 -7.53
N THR A 19 -24.61 -31.04 -7.97
CA THR A 19 -25.93 -31.03 -8.63
C THR A 19 -25.90 -30.28 -9.97
N PHE A 20 -24.88 -30.49 -10.78
CA PHE A 20 -24.85 -29.93 -12.14
C PHE A 20 -25.94 -30.56 -13.00
N ASP A 21 -26.59 -29.77 -13.85
CA ASP A 21 -27.60 -30.27 -14.78
C ASP A 21 -26.99 -31.23 -15.81
N GLY A 22 -27.75 -32.27 -16.16
CA GLY A 22 -27.36 -33.26 -17.17
C GLY A 22 -28.42 -33.43 -18.24
N SER A 23 -28.05 -33.29 -19.52
CA SER A 23 -28.88 -33.68 -20.66
C SER A 23 -28.03 -34.22 -21.82
N ALA A 24 -28.70 -34.82 -22.81
CA ALA A 24 -28.10 -35.29 -24.05
C ALA A 24 -27.81 -34.14 -25.05
N MET A 25 -28.50 -32.99 -24.93
CA MET A 25 -28.26 -31.75 -25.67
C MET A 25 -27.24 -30.86 -24.94
N ARG A 26 -26.81 -29.74 -25.55
CA ARG A 26 -25.92 -28.75 -24.92
C ARG A 26 -26.54 -28.27 -23.59
N CYS A 27 -25.84 -28.48 -22.48
CA CYS A 27 -26.31 -28.10 -21.13
C CYS A 27 -25.46 -27.05 -20.44
N THR A 28 -24.14 -27.15 -20.61
CA THR A 28 -23.18 -26.32 -19.90
C THR A 28 -22.73 -25.22 -20.85
N GLU A 29 -22.98 -23.96 -20.52
CA GLU A 29 -22.38 -22.80 -21.18
C GLU A 29 -21.29 -22.22 -20.26
N GLY A 30 -20.07 -22.08 -20.78
CA GLY A 30 -18.93 -21.58 -20.01
C GLY A 30 -18.40 -22.56 -18.96
N VAL A 31 -18.15 -22.06 -17.74
CA VAL A 31 -17.63 -22.84 -16.60
C VAL A 31 -18.55 -22.68 -15.40
N TRP A 32 -19.07 -23.79 -14.90
CA TRP A 32 -19.91 -23.83 -13.71
C TRP A 32 -19.12 -24.32 -12.52
N MET A 33 -19.31 -23.66 -11.36
CA MET A 33 -18.63 -23.99 -10.13
C MET A 33 -19.63 -24.45 -9.07
N SER A 34 -19.30 -25.53 -8.36
CA SER A 34 -20.07 -26.01 -7.21
C SER A 34 -19.12 -26.30 -6.05
N LEU A 35 -19.56 -25.99 -4.83
CA LEU A 35 -18.78 -26.14 -3.60
C LEU A 35 -19.37 -27.26 -2.75
N VAL A 36 -18.52 -28.17 -2.27
CA VAL A 36 -18.92 -29.22 -1.34
C VAL A 36 -18.07 -29.13 -0.09
N ASN A 37 -18.69 -28.70 1.01
CA ASN A 37 -18.03 -28.54 2.30
C ASN A 37 -17.90 -29.89 3.00
N THR A 38 -16.69 -30.23 3.44
CA THR A 38 -16.44 -31.36 4.33
C THR A 38 -15.95 -30.87 5.70
N LYS A 39 -15.60 -31.79 6.59
CA LYS A 39 -15.00 -31.44 7.89
C LYS A 39 -13.56 -30.95 7.78
N GLU A 40 -12.84 -31.35 6.73
CA GLU A 40 -11.39 -31.13 6.60
C GLU A 40 -11.06 -30.11 5.51
N CYS A 41 -11.80 -30.12 4.39
CA CYS A 41 -11.58 -29.23 3.26
C CYS A 41 -12.87 -28.90 2.50
N ILE A 42 -12.78 -27.98 1.53
CA ILE A 42 -13.85 -27.66 0.58
C ILE A 42 -13.46 -28.23 -0.78
N TYR A 43 -14.27 -29.12 -1.35
CA TYR A 43 -14.12 -29.48 -2.75
C TYR A 43 -14.72 -28.40 -3.63
N VAL A 44 -13.91 -27.91 -4.58
CA VAL A 44 -14.38 -27.03 -5.66
C VAL A 44 -14.48 -27.87 -6.93
N ALA A 45 -15.71 -28.11 -7.38
CA ALA A 45 -15.98 -28.81 -8.62
C ALA A 45 -16.23 -27.81 -9.74
N LEU A 46 -15.52 -27.98 -10.86
CA LEU A 46 -15.67 -27.14 -12.05
C LEU A 46 -16.17 -27.99 -13.22
N ASP A 47 -17.40 -27.71 -13.68
CA ASP A 47 -17.95 -28.31 -14.90
C ASP A 47 -17.73 -27.36 -16.08
N PHE A 48 -16.83 -27.78 -16.97
CA PHE A 48 -16.49 -27.04 -18.18
C PHE A 48 -17.39 -27.47 -19.33
N GLU A 49 -17.84 -26.50 -20.11
CA GLU A 49 -18.46 -26.73 -21.40
C GLU A 49 -17.62 -27.68 -22.29
N GLY A 50 -18.28 -28.45 -23.15
CA GLY A 50 -17.61 -29.37 -24.07
C GLY A 50 -16.75 -28.62 -25.09
N LEU A 51 -15.52 -29.05 -25.33
CA LEU A 51 -14.64 -28.44 -26.33
C LEU A 51 -15.23 -28.49 -27.74
N ARG A 52 -14.87 -27.54 -28.61
CA ARG A 52 -15.28 -27.43 -30.04
C ARG A 52 -16.78 -27.21 -30.26
N SER A 53 -17.44 -26.38 -29.45
CA SER A 53 -18.80 -25.93 -29.82
C SER A 53 -18.72 -25.05 -31.07
N LEU A 54 -19.68 -25.21 -31.99
CA LEU A 54 -19.77 -24.46 -33.26
C LEU A 54 -19.72 -22.92 -33.08
N GLU A 55 -20.09 -22.43 -31.90
CA GLU A 55 -20.19 -21.00 -31.59
C GLU A 55 -18.95 -20.41 -30.92
N ARG A 56 -17.92 -21.21 -30.60
CA ARG A 56 -16.71 -20.73 -29.91
C ARG A 56 -15.50 -20.72 -30.82
N THR A 57 -14.71 -19.67 -30.68
CA THR A 57 -13.44 -19.52 -31.37
C THR A 57 -12.40 -20.49 -30.81
N PRO A 58 -11.41 -20.92 -31.62
CA PRO A 58 -10.26 -21.69 -31.12
C PRO A 58 -9.54 -21.04 -29.94
N GLN A 59 -9.58 -19.70 -29.87
CA GLN A 59 -9.02 -18.90 -28.78
C GLN A 59 -9.78 -19.09 -27.46
N GLU A 60 -11.12 -19.13 -27.49
CA GLU A 60 -11.93 -19.35 -26.28
C GLU A 60 -11.75 -20.77 -25.72
N ASP A 61 -11.65 -21.77 -26.60
CA ASP A 61 -11.33 -23.15 -26.20
C ASP A 61 -9.94 -23.25 -25.54
N MET A 62 -8.96 -22.48 -26.04
CA MET A 62 -7.64 -22.37 -25.44
C MET A 62 -7.70 -21.76 -24.04
N PHE A 63 -8.41 -20.65 -23.85
CA PHE A 63 -8.52 -20.01 -22.52
C PHE A 63 -9.19 -20.89 -21.49
N LEU A 64 -10.23 -21.64 -21.87
CA LEU A 64 -10.88 -22.60 -20.98
C LEU A 64 -9.94 -23.73 -20.57
N THR A 65 -9.12 -24.22 -21.50
CA THR A 65 -8.11 -25.25 -21.23
C THR A 65 -7.06 -24.75 -20.24
N LEU A 66 -6.54 -23.54 -20.49
CA LEU A 66 -5.56 -22.90 -19.61
C LEU A 66 -6.11 -22.63 -18.22
N PHE A 67 -7.31 -22.05 -18.14
CA PHE A 67 -7.98 -21.78 -16.87
C PHE A 67 -8.11 -23.06 -16.05
N ASN A 68 -8.64 -24.13 -16.65
CA ASN A 68 -8.82 -25.43 -16.02
C ASN A 68 -7.53 -25.98 -15.41
N THR A 69 -6.41 -25.93 -16.16
CA THR A 69 -5.15 -26.48 -15.67
C THR A 69 -4.57 -25.67 -14.52
N VAL A 70 -4.67 -24.34 -14.59
CA VAL A 70 -4.11 -23.47 -13.54
C VAL A 70 -4.93 -23.57 -12.25
N VAL A 71 -6.25 -23.72 -12.30
CA VAL A 71 -7.08 -23.72 -11.08
C VAL A 71 -7.23 -25.11 -10.45
N SER A 72 -7.13 -26.19 -11.22
CA SER A 72 -7.47 -27.54 -10.75
C SER A 72 -6.28 -28.27 -10.12
N ASN A 73 -6.57 -29.14 -9.14
CA ASN A 73 -5.66 -30.18 -8.63
C ASN A 73 -5.73 -31.46 -9.45
N LEU A 74 -6.96 -31.80 -9.89
CA LEU A 74 -7.29 -32.99 -10.64
C LEU A 74 -8.18 -32.62 -11.82
N ILE A 75 -7.74 -32.98 -13.02
CA ILE A 75 -8.53 -32.81 -14.25
C ILE A 75 -9.01 -34.17 -14.73
N LEU A 76 -10.32 -34.33 -14.81
CA LEU A 76 -10.95 -35.44 -15.51
C LEU A 76 -11.23 -35.03 -16.95
N TYR A 77 -10.47 -35.59 -17.89
CA TYR A 77 -10.60 -35.33 -19.32
C TYR A 77 -11.27 -36.50 -20.01
N LYS A 78 -12.53 -36.34 -20.41
CA LYS A 78 -13.35 -37.42 -21.01
C LYS A 78 -13.39 -37.30 -22.53
N ASN A 79 -12.98 -38.36 -23.24
CA ASN A 79 -12.77 -38.33 -24.69
C ASN A 79 -13.45 -39.51 -25.41
N GLN A 80 -13.98 -39.30 -26.62
CA GLN A 80 -14.26 -40.35 -27.61
C GLN A 80 -13.07 -40.53 -28.56
N TYR A 81 -12.14 -41.42 -28.19
CA TYR A 81 -11.22 -42.09 -29.10
C TYR A 81 -10.17 -41.24 -29.87
N THR A 82 -10.06 -39.90 -29.72
CA THR A 82 -9.06 -39.09 -30.48
C THR A 82 -8.33 -38.01 -29.68
N ILE A 83 -6.99 -38.03 -29.67
CA ILE A 83 -6.13 -36.95 -29.14
C ILE A 83 -5.69 -36.09 -30.33
N ASN A 84 -5.89 -34.77 -30.27
CA ASN A 84 -5.59 -33.85 -31.38
C ASN A 84 -4.47 -32.83 -31.04
N ARG A 85 -3.79 -32.36 -32.09
CA ARG A 85 -2.38 -31.89 -32.11
C ARG A 85 -2.15 -30.38 -31.86
N ASP A 86 -3.16 -29.60 -31.49
CA ASP A 86 -3.09 -28.12 -31.52
C ASP A 86 -2.78 -27.44 -30.16
N ALA A 87 -2.25 -28.17 -29.18
CA ALA A 87 -2.02 -27.65 -27.83
C ALA A 87 -0.54 -27.70 -27.39
N SER A 88 0.41 -27.53 -28.30
CA SER A 88 1.83 -27.81 -27.98
C SER A 88 2.70 -26.58 -27.72
N LYS A 89 2.45 -25.45 -28.39
CA LYS A 89 3.45 -24.35 -28.45
C LYS A 89 3.30 -23.21 -27.41
N MET A 90 2.19 -23.12 -26.66
CA MET A 90 1.94 -22.00 -25.72
C MET A 90 2.24 -22.33 -24.24
N PHE A 91 2.76 -23.51 -23.92
CA PHE A 91 2.69 -24.08 -22.57
C PHE A 91 4.03 -24.15 -21.81
N GLN A 92 5.07 -23.47 -22.31
CA GLN A 92 6.40 -23.52 -21.71
C GLN A 92 6.54 -22.72 -20.39
N LYS A 93 5.55 -21.90 -20.00
CA LYS A 93 5.69 -20.93 -18.88
C LYS A 93 4.81 -21.19 -17.64
N PHE A 94 4.09 -22.33 -17.54
CA PHE A 94 3.29 -22.68 -16.35
C PHE A 94 3.94 -23.84 -15.58
N GLN A 95 4.26 -23.63 -14.29
CA GLN A 95 5.09 -24.54 -13.48
C GLN A 95 4.32 -25.36 -12.41
N ASP A 96 3.06 -25.06 -12.11
CA ASP A 96 2.26 -25.83 -11.13
C ASP A 96 1.30 -26.79 -11.82
N GLY A 97 1.81 -27.97 -12.18
CA GLY A 97 1.05 -28.91 -13.00
C GLY A 97 -0.05 -29.65 -12.24
N ALA A 98 -1.29 -29.59 -12.73
CA ALA A 98 -2.42 -30.38 -12.23
C ALA A 98 -2.25 -31.87 -12.55
N ARG A 99 -2.89 -32.78 -11.81
CA ARG A 99 -2.93 -34.19 -12.19
C ARG A 99 -3.98 -34.40 -13.29
N LEU A 100 -3.60 -35.01 -14.42
CA LEU A 100 -4.52 -35.30 -15.53
C LEU A 100 -4.94 -36.78 -15.55
N CYS A 101 -6.25 -37.01 -15.54
CA CYS A 101 -6.86 -38.31 -15.78
C CYS A 101 -7.59 -38.30 -17.12
N ILE A 102 -7.02 -38.97 -18.12
CA ILE A 102 -7.66 -39.18 -19.42
C ILE A 102 -8.61 -40.38 -19.29
N ILE A 103 -9.90 -40.11 -19.41
CA ILE A 103 -10.98 -41.10 -19.28
C ILE A 103 -11.49 -41.46 -20.67
N ILE A 104 -11.31 -42.72 -21.03
CA ILE A 104 -11.85 -43.31 -22.27
C ILE A 104 -13.16 -43.97 -21.91
N LYS A 105 -14.28 -43.44 -22.38
CA LYS A 105 -15.62 -43.87 -21.95
C LYS A 105 -16.05 -45.20 -22.61
N ASP A 106 -16.89 -45.94 -21.90
CA ASP A 106 -17.63 -47.10 -22.41
C ASP A 106 -16.74 -48.21 -23.00
N VAL A 107 -15.67 -48.57 -22.28
CA VAL A 107 -14.73 -49.61 -22.67
C VAL A 107 -15.14 -50.96 -22.09
N PRO A 108 -15.43 -51.98 -22.93
CA PRO A 108 -15.63 -53.34 -22.47
C PRO A 108 -14.37 -53.92 -21.81
N GLU A 109 -14.53 -54.81 -20.84
CA GLU A 109 -13.38 -55.38 -20.11
C GLU A 109 -12.43 -56.18 -21.04
N THR A 110 -12.94 -56.73 -22.14
CA THR A 110 -12.14 -57.43 -23.17
C THR A 110 -11.16 -56.52 -23.89
N ASP A 111 -11.53 -55.25 -24.10
CA ASP A 111 -10.78 -54.31 -24.97
C ASP A 111 -9.89 -53.35 -24.17
N LYS A 112 -10.07 -53.35 -22.85
CA LYS A 112 -9.39 -52.48 -21.88
C LYS A 112 -7.88 -52.41 -22.08
N ASN A 113 -7.21 -53.56 -22.20
CA ASN A 113 -5.75 -53.60 -22.33
C ASN A 113 -5.29 -53.10 -23.70
N GLY A 114 -6.03 -53.42 -24.77
CA GLY A 114 -5.72 -52.98 -26.13
C GLY A 114 -5.84 -51.47 -26.26
N ILE A 115 -6.97 -50.91 -25.85
CA ILE A 115 -7.26 -49.47 -25.97
C ILE A 115 -6.32 -48.65 -25.09
N THR A 116 -6.07 -49.08 -23.85
CA THR A 116 -5.15 -48.34 -22.96
C THR A 116 -3.73 -48.31 -23.53
N LYS A 117 -3.26 -49.43 -24.10
CA LYS A 117 -1.94 -49.51 -24.73
C LYS A 117 -1.85 -48.66 -25.99
N GLU A 118 -2.88 -48.64 -26.82
CA GLU A 118 -2.92 -47.81 -28.02
C GLU A 118 -2.85 -46.31 -27.67
N PHE A 119 -3.64 -45.88 -26.69
CA PHE A 119 -3.64 -44.49 -26.24
C PHE A 119 -2.30 -44.09 -25.61
N GLN A 120 -1.70 -44.97 -24.82
CA GLN A 120 -0.37 -44.73 -24.26
C GLN A 120 0.67 -44.57 -25.38
N LEU A 121 0.67 -45.46 -26.39
CA LEU A 121 1.60 -45.36 -27.53
C LEU A 121 1.42 -44.06 -28.33
N LYS A 122 0.18 -43.60 -28.53
CA LYS A 122 -0.09 -42.30 -29.19
C LYS A 122 0.44 -41.13 -28.37
N LEU A 123 0.26 -41.18 -27.05
CA LEU A 123 0.75 -40.15 -26.15
C LEU A 123 2.28 -40.13 -26.10
N ASP A 124 2.92 -41.29 -25.98
CA ASP A 124 4.38 -41.44 -25.97
C ASP A 124 4.99 -40.93 -27.28
N LYS A 125 4.32 -41.16 -28.42
CA LYS A 125 4.73 -40.63 -29.72
C LYS A 125 4.62 -39.10 -29.77
N LEU A 126 3.55 -38.50 -29.24
CA LEU A 126 3.41 -37.04 -29.17
C LEU A 126 4.48 -36.41 -28.27
N VAL A 127 4.74 -37.02 -27.11
CA VAL A 127 5.80 -36.62 -26.17
C VAL A 127 7.19 -36.72 -26.84
N ALA A 128 7.45 -37.77 -27.60
CA ALA A 128 8.71 -37.96 -28.32
C ALA A 128 8.89 -36.98 -29.49
N GLU A 129 7.81 -36.65 -30.22
CA GLU A 129 7.83 -35.66 -31.30
C GLU A 129 8.11 -34.23 -30.79
N GLU A 130 7.67 -33.90 -29.58
CA GLU A 130 7.83 -32.56 -28.98
C GLU A 130 9.10 -32.40 -28.11
N GLY A 131 9.79 -33.50 -27.79
CA GLY A 131 11.04 -33.50 -27.02
C GLY A 131 10.87 -33.43 -25.50
N GLY A 132 11.99 -33.29 -24.77
CA GLY A 132 12.05 -33.31 -23.30
C GLY A 132 11.37 -32.14 -22.58
N ASP A 133 10.89 -31.15 -23.34
CA ASP A 133 10.29 -29.90 -22.85
C ASP A 133 8.81 -29.76 -23.28
N ASN A 134 8.14 -30.90 -23.53
CA ASN A 134 6.78 -30.99 -24.08
C ASN A 134 5.69 -30.50 -23.11
N PHE A 135 4.54 -30.09 -23.67
CA PHE A 135 3.47 -29.43 -22.92
C PHE A 135 2.88 -30.32 -21.83
N ILE A 136 2.81 -31.64 -22.07
CA ILE A 136 2.17 -32.60 -21.16
C ILE A 136 2.98 -32.71 -19.87
N THR A 137 4.30 -32.83 -19.99
CA THR A 137 5.19 -32.94 -18.83
C THR A 137 5.24 -31.65 -18.00
N LYS A 138 5.07 -30.47 -18.60
CA LYS A 138 5.01 -29.18 -17.88
C LYS A 138 3.65 -28.90 -17.23
N MET A 139 2.56 -29.02 -18.00
CA MET A 139 1.19 -28.75 -17.53
C MET A 139 0.69 -29.78 -16.51
N TYR A 140 1.19 -31.01 -16.54
CA TYR A 140 0.68 -32.10 -15.72
C TYR A 140 1.78 -32.78 -14.89
N GLY A 141 2.65 -31.96 -14.29
CA GLY A 141 3.71 -32.41 -13.37
C GLY A 141 3.22 -33.26 -12.19
N GLY A 142 1.94 -33.15 -11.80
CA GLY A 142 1.27 -34.04 -10.83
C GLY A 142 0.96 -35.46 -11.35
N GLY A 143 1.32 -35.75 -12.59
CA GLY A 143 1.21 -37.06 -13.24
C GLY A 143 0.02 -37.17 -14.21
N LEU A 144 0.21 -37.97 -15.26
CA LEU A 144 -0.80 -38.32 -16.24
C LEU A 144 -1.24 -39.78 -16.06
N SER A 145 -2.54 -40.03 -16.10
CA SER A 145 -3.07 -41.39 -16.06
C SER A 145 -4.17 -41.62 -17.09
N ILE A 146 -4.06 -42.72 -17.82
CA ILE A 146 -5.04 -43.15 -18.82
C ILE A 146 -5.93 -44.20 -18.17
N ILE A 147 -7.24 -43.97 -18.20
CA ILE A 147 -8.23 -44.78 -17.52
C ILE A 147 -9.32 -45.22 -18.51
N ALA A 148 -9.26 -46.49 -18.92
CA ALA A 148 -10.36 -47.14 -19.64
C ALA A 148 -11.56 -47.28 -18.70
N TRP A 149 -12.63 -46.53 -18.95
CA TRP A 149 -13.80 -46.46 -18.09
C TRP A 149 -14.79 -47.57 -18.45
N PRO A 150 -15.32 -48.33 -17.47
CA PRO A 150 -16.31 -49.38 -17.73
C PRO A 150 -17.56 -48.84 -18.42
N VAL A 151 -18.30 -49.73 -19.07
CA VAL A 151 -19.60 -49.43 -19.69
C VAL A 151 -20.58 -48.88 -18.65
N PHE A 152 -21.33 -47.86 -19.02
CA PHE A 152 -22.39 -47.30 -18.19
C PHE A 152 -23.40 -48.38 -17.75
N HIS A 153 -23.82 -48.36 -16.48
CA HIS A 153 -24.62 -49.39 -15.77
C HIS A 153 -23.87 -50.62 -15.22
N ASP A 154 -22.59 -50.81 -15.51
CA ASP A 154 -21.79 -51.83 -14.81
C ASP A 154 -21.49 -51.38 -13.36
N VAL A 155 -21.59 -52.29 -12.39
CA VAL A 155 -21.15 -52.05 -10.99
C VAL A 155 -19.67 -51.64 -10.94
N ALA A 156 -18.86 -52.12 -11.87
CA ALA A 156 -17.46 -51.71 -12.04
C ALA A 156 -17.31 -50.21 -12.29
N TRP A 157 -18.30 -49.56 -12.93
CA TRP A 157 -18.31 -48.11 -13.17
C TRP A 157 -18.27 -47.33 -11.86
N PHE A 158 -19.17 -47.67 -10.93
CA PHE A 158 -19.27 -47.01 -9.61
C PHE A 158 -18.09 -47.35 -8.71
N LYS A 159 -17.62 -48.61 -8.72
CA LYS A 159 -16.41 -49.01 -7.99
C LYS A 159 -15.18 -48.20 -8.40
N LYS A 160 -15.11 -47.79 -9.68
CA LYS A 160 -14.00 -46.99 -10.19
C LYS A 160 -14.05 -45.53 -9.75
N LEU A 161 -15.25 -44.95 -9.61
CA LEU A 161 -15.43 -43.64 -8.99
C LEU A 161 -14.91 -43.63 -7.56
N SER A 162 -15.24 -44.64 -6.75
CA SER A 162 -14.75 -44.73 -5.37
C SER A 162 -13.22 -44.74 -5.31
N LYS A 163 -12.55 -45.41 -6.27
CA LYS A 163 -11.09 -45.41 -6.37
C LYS A 163 -10.52 -44.04 -6.74
N ILE A 164 -11.19 -43.28 -7.60
CA ILE A 164 -10.77 -41.90 -7.90
C ILE A 164 -10.98 -41.00 -6.70
N LYS A 165 -12.11 -41.16 -5.99
CA LYS A 165 -12.40 -40.38 -4.79
C LYS A 165 -11.33 -40.56 -3.72
N ILE A 166 -10.92 -41.79 -3.42
CA ILE A 166 -9.82 -42.07 -2.49
C ILE A 166 -8.55 -41.32 -2.89
N LYS A 167 -8.17 -41.38 -4.18
CA LYS A 167 -6.98 -40.67 -4.68
C LYS A 167 -7.12 -39.15 -4.63
N LEU A 168 -8.33 -38.61 -4.75
CA LEU A 168 -8.60 -37.18 -4.62
C LEU A 168 -8.48 -36.75 -3.16
N ASP A 169 -8.93 -37.59 -2.23
CA ASP A 169 -8.93 -37.34 -0.79
C ASP A 169 -7.52 -37.40 -0.19
N GLU A 170 -6.64 -38.21 -0.79
CA GLU A 170 -5.21 -38.27 -0.47
C GLU A 170 -4.40 -37.07 -1.00
N GLN A 171 -4.98 -36.19 -1.83
CA GLN A 171 -4.25 -35.03 -2.35
C GLN A 171 -4.18 -33.90 -1.32
N GLU A 172 -3.02 -33.25 -1.25
CA GLU A 172 -2.88 -32.00 -0.52
C GLU A 172 -3.74 -30.88 -1.15
N THR A 173 -4.31 -30.04 -0.29
CA THR A 173 -5.07 -28.86 -0.71
C THR A 173 -4.15 -27.87 -1.42
N LYS A 174 -4.55 -27.40 -2.60
CA LYS A 174 -3.77 -26.41 -3.37
C LYS A 174 -3.78 -25.01 -2.75
N TYR A 175 -4.85 -24.68 -2.04
CA TYR A 175 -5.04 -23.39 -1.40
C TYR A 175 -5.29 -23.59 0.08
N GLU A 176 -4.66 -22.77 0.90
CA GLU A 176 -4.84 -22.76 2.36
C GLU A 176 -6.27 -22.40 2.75
N ASN A 177 -6.90 -21.46 2.02
CA ASN A 177 -8.27 -21.04 2.28
C ASN A 177 -9.02 -20.58 1.01
N ALA A 178 -10.34 -20.45 1.15
CA ALA A 178 -11.25 -20.11 0.05
C ALA A 178 -11.05 -18.68 -0.50
N LYS A 179 -10.55 -17.75 0.33
CA LYS A 179 -10.30 -16.36 -0.09
C LYS A 179 -9.09 -16.29 -1.01
N THR A 180 -8.00 -16.97 -0.67
CA THR A 180 -6.83 -17.12 -1.54
C THR A 180 -7.21 -17.78 -2.86
N PHE A 181 -8.02 -18.85 -2.81
CA PHE A 181 -8.56 -19.48 -4.02
C PHE A 181 -9.34 -18.48 -4.90
N LEU A 182 -10.28 -17.73 -4.30
CA LEU A 182 -11.10 -16.77 -5.04
C LEU A 182 -10.27 -15.62 -5.63
N GLN A 183 -9.31 -15.07 -4.87
CA GLN A 183 -8.44 -14.01 -5.34
C GLN A 183 -7.59 -14.48 -6.52
N ASN A 184 -6.92 -15.63 -6.38
CA ASN A 184 -6.07 -16.18 -7.43
C ASN A 184 -6.92 -16.50 -8.67
N THR A 185 -8.09 -17.11 -8.49
CA THR A 185 -9.02 -17.40 -9.60
C THR A 185 -9.42 -16.14 -10.35
N LYS A 186 -9.80 -15.06 -9.66
CA LYS A 186 -10.14 -13.77 -10.28
C LYS A 186 -8.97 -13.18 -11.06
N VAL A 187 -7.77 -13.20 -10.49
CA VAL A 187 -6.56 -12.67 -11.15
C VAL A 187 -6.22 -13.51 -12.38
N ILE A 188 -6.29 -14.84 -12.29
CA ILE A 188 -6.08 -15.74 -13.43
C ILE A 188 -7.09 -15.46 -14.54
N MET A 189 -8.38 -15.32 -14.22
CA MET A 189 -9.41 -14.98 -15.21
C MET A 189 -9.15 -13.64 -15.89
N ALA A 190 -8.79 -12.61 -15.11
CA ALA A 190 -8.45 -11.29 -15.65
C ALA A 190 -7.24 -11.37 -16.59
N LYS A 191 -6.17 -12.05 -16.15
CA LYS A 191 -4.95 -12.28 -16.94
C LYS A 191 -5.25 -13.02 -18.25
N LEU A 192 -6.03 -14.09 -18.22
CA LEU A 192 -6.44 -14.81 -19.43
C LEU A 192 -7.23 -13.91 -20.38
N LYS A 193 -8.15 -13.10 -19.86
CA LYS A 193 -8.98 -12.20 -20.68
C LYS A 193 -8.16 -11.14 -21.41
N ILE A 194 -7.11 -10.62 -20.78
CA ILE A 194 -6.21 -9.61 -21.36
C ILE A 194 -4.94 -10.22 -21.98
N CYS A 195 -4.84 -11.55 -22.05
CA CYS A 195 -3.65 -12.28 -22.53
C CYS A 195 -2.34 -11.91 -21.77
N ASP A 196 -2.44 -11.64 -20.46
CA ASP A 196 -1.28 -11.36 -19.62
C ASP A 196 -0.65 -12.66 -19.06
N TRP A 197 0.50 -13.02 -19.61
CA TRP A 197 1.29 -14.19 -19.20
C TRP A 197 2.42 -13.86 -18.20
N SER A 198 2.40 -12.70 -17.55
CA SER A 198 3.40 -12.32 -16.51
C SER A 198 3.21 -13.12 -15.22
N SER A 199 4.16 -12.98 -14.28
CA SER A 199 4.11 -13.66 -12.98
C SER A 199 2.79 -13.37 -12.25
N LEU A 200 2.14 -14.43 -11.75
CA LEU A 200 0.96 -14.27 -10.88
C LEU A 200 1.34 -13.55 -9.58
N ASN A 201 2.54 -13.86 -9.05
CA ASN A 201 3.02 -13.30 -7.79
C ASN A 201 3.22 -11.78 -7.86
N GLU A 202 3.71 -11.25 -8.98
CA GLU A 202 3.88 -9.80 -9.16
C GLU A 202 2.53 -9.07 -9.13
N ASN A 203 1.52 -9.59 -9.83
CA ASN A 203 0.17 -9.00 -9.79
C ASN A 203 -0.45 -9.09 -8.39
N LEU A 204 -0.23 -10.19 -7.66
CA LEU A 204 -0.71 -10.33 -6.29
C LEU A 204 -0.03 -9.34 -5.33
N ILE A 205 1.27 -9.10 -5.48
CA ILE A 205 2.01 -8.08 -4.72
C ILE A 205 1.42 -6.70 -5.02
N HIS A 206 1.29 -6.34 -6.30
CA HIS A 206 0.75 -5.06 -6.72
C HIS A 206 -0.66 -4.82 -6.15
N ILE A 207 -1.55 -5.81 -6.26
CA ILE A 207 -2.92 -5.72 -5.71
C ILE A 207 -2.89 -5.56 -4.18
N ARG A 208 -2.05 -6.33 -3.47
CA ARG A 208 -1.96 -6.25 -2.01
C ARG A 208 -1.44 -4.88 -1.59
N VAL A 209 -0.32 -4.43 -2.15
CA VAL A 209 0.28 -3.13 -1.85
C VAL A 209 -0.69 -1.98 -2.18
N ALA A 210 -1.33 -2.01 -3.34
CA ALA A 210 -2.32 -0.99 -3.72
C ALA A 210 -3.49 -0.93 -2.72
N THR A 211 -3.98 -2.09 -2.28
CA THR A 211 -5.03 -2.19 -1.26
C THR A 211 -4.57 -1.57 0.06
N LEU A 212 -3.38 -1.95 0.55
CA LEU A 212 -2.81 -1.40 1.79
C LEU A 212 -2.62 0.11 1.68
N LYS A 213 -2.05 0.61 0.56
CA LYS A 213 -1.84 2.05 0.31
C LYS A 213 -3.15 2.85 0.35
N ARG A 214 -4.23 2.30 -0.21
CA ARG A 214 -5.57 2.90 -0.15
C ARG A 214 -6.11 2.98 1.28
N LEU A 215 -5.78 1.99 2.12
CA LEU A 215 -6.23 1.92 3.51
C LEU A 215 -5.35 2.73 4.49
N LEU A 216 -4.13 3.15 4.08
CA LEU A 216 -3.20 3.89 4.95
C LEU A 216 -3.81 5.10 5.67
N PRO A 217 -4.62 5.98 5.02
CA PRO A 217 -5.22 7.11 5.71
C PRO A 217 -6.09 6.65 6.90
N ILE A 218 -7.00 5.69 6.68
CA ILE A 218 -7.89 5.19 7.73
C ILE A 218 -7.10 4.43 8.80
N ALA A 219 -6.16 3.57 8.39
CA ALA A 219 -5.34 2.79 9.29
C ALA A 219 -4.51 3.66 10.24
N VAL A 220 -3.87 4.72 9.73
CA VAL A 220 -3.08 5.65 10.55
C VAL A 220 -3.99 6.51 11.44
N SER A 221 -5.07 7.08 10.88
CA SER A 221 -5.99 7.97 11.60
C SER A 221 -6.77 7.25 12.71
N TYR A 222 -7.30 6.06 12.44
CA TYR A 222 -8.24 5.35 13.31
C TYR A 222 -7.73 4.00 13.85
N GLY A 223 -6.71 3.39 13.24
CA GLY A 223 -6.17 2.10 13.70
C GLY A 223 -7.05 0.92 13.31
N ILE A 224 -7.83 1.08 12.23
CA ILE A 224 -8.84 0.16 11.70
C ILE A 224 -8.79 0.21 10.16
N GLU A 225 -9.41 -0.76 9.48
CA GLU A 225 -9.50 -0.76 8.01
C GLU A 225 -10.76 -0.04 7.50
N GLN A 226 -11.85 -0.09 8.27
CA GLN A 226 -13.14 0.50 7.89
C GLN A 226 -13.90 1.02 9.11
N LYS A 227 -14.55 2.17 8.94
CA LYS A 227 -15.33 2.87 9.99
C LYS A 227 -16.84 2.63 9.87
N ASP A 228 -17.37 2.60 8.65
CA ASP A 228 -18.81 2.55 8.36
C ASP A 228 -19.12 1.50 7.29
N PRO A 229 -20.18 0.67 7.42
CA PRO A 229 -21.17 0.62 8.50
C PRO A 229 -20.75 -0.25 9.71
N ILE A 230 -19.62 -0.97 9.61
CA ILE A 230 -19.08 -1.84 10.65
C ILE A 230 -17.62 -1.43 10.88
N ILE A 231 -17.20 -1.35 12.15
CA ILE A 231 -15.81 -1.10 12.51
C ILE A 231 -15.02 -2.38 12.25
N GLU A 232 -14.18 -2.38 11.23
CA GLU A 232 -13.32 -3.52 10.88
C GLU A 232 -11.90 -3.29 11.42
N PRO A 233 -11.38 -4.15 12.31
CA PRO A 233 -10.03 -3.99 12.82
C PRO A 233 -8.98 -4.15 11.71
N LEU A 234 -7.74 -3.76 11.98
CA LEU A 234 -6.61 -4.17 11.15
C LEU A 234 -6.52 -5.70 11.17
N VAL A 235 -6.59 -6.34 10.01
CA VAL A 235 -6.52 -7.80 9.90
C VAL A 235 -5.37 -8.24 8.99
N ASN A 236 -4.94 -9.47 9.17
CA ASN A 236 -4.13 -10.16 8.18
C ASN A 236 -5.04 -10.56 7.01
N HIS A 237 -4.77 -10.08 5.81
CA HIS A 237 -5.64 -10.30 4.65
C HIS A 237 -5.59 -11.73 4.11
N ASP A 238 -4.65 -12.55 4.60
CA ASP A 238 -4.52 -13.97 4.28
C ASP A 238 -5.25 -14.87 5.28
N SER A 239 -5.10 -14.64 6.59
CA SER A 239 -5.76 -15.45 7.64
C SER A 239 -7.10 -14.89 8.14
N GLU A 240 -7.38 -13.61 7.88
CA GLU A 240 -8.50 -12.82 8.45
C GLU A 240 -8.44 -12.63 9.97
N GLU A 241 -7.32 -13.00 10.57
CA GLU A 241 -7.12 -12.79 12.01
C GLU A 241 -6.80 -11.32 12.28
N PRO A 242 -7.33 -10.73 13.37
CA PRO A 242 -6.97 -9.39 13.80
C PRO A 242 -5.47 -9.29 14.09
N ILE A 243 -4.86 -8.19 13.67
CA ILE A 243 -3.48 -7.87 14.05
C ILE A 243 -3.45 -7.57 15.55
N ASP A 244 -2.60 -8.29 16.27
CA ASP A 244 -2.43 -8.17 17.70
C ASP A 244 -2.00 -6.75 18.13
N GLY A 245 -2.50 -6.35 19.31
CA GLY A 245 -2.14 -5.09 19.96
C GLY A 245 -3.34 -4.36 20.55
N PRO A 246 -3.10 -3.42 21.47
CA PRO A 246 -4.16 -2.56 22.00
C PRO A 246 -4.74 -1.73 20.84
N ILE A 247 -6.07 -1.71 20.71
CA ILE A 247 -6.72 -0.68 19.91
C ILE A 247 -6.74 0.54 20.84
N ASP A 248 -6.34 1.71 20.34
CA ASP A 248 -6.36 2.93 21.14
C ASP A 248 -7.83 3.32 21.38
N PHE A 249 -8.41 2.73 22.43
CA PHE A 249 -9.73 3.03 22.94
C PHE A 249 -9.57 4.06 24.07
N LEU A 250 -10.33 5.14 24.00
CA LEU A 250 -10.63 5.93 25.19
C LEU A 250 -12.06 5.59 25.61
N ASN A 251 -12.22 5.24 26.91
CA ASN A 251 -13.40 4.94 27.75
C ASN A 251 -14.73 4.38 27.15
N ASP A 252 -15.08 4.65 25.90
CA ASP A 252 -16.35 4.34 25.25
C ASP A 252 -16.27 3.15 24.27
N GLY A 253 -15.13 2.44 24.21
CA GLY A 253 -14.94 1.28 23.34
C GLY A 253 -14.90 1.60 21.84
N LYS A 254 -14.72 2.88 21.47
CA LYS A 254 -14.55 3.32 20.08
C LYS A 254 -13.10 3.73 19.79
N PRO A 255 -12.54 3.38 18.62
CA PRO A 255 -11.19 3.78 18.25
C PRO A 255 -11.08 5.30 18.17
N ILE A 256 -10.03 5.85 18.77
CA ILE A 256 -9.76 7.29 18.74
C ILE A 256 -9.26 7.66 17.35
N LYS A 257 -9.88 8.68 16.75
CA LYS A 257 -9.39 9.36 15.55
C LYS A 257 -8.24 10.27 15.96
N LEU A 258 -7.01 9.97 15.54
CA LEU A 258 -5.81 10.73 15.89
C LEU A 258 -5.35 11.69 14.78
N PHE A 259 -5.99 11.67 13.61
CA PHE A 259 -5.60 12.50 12.48
C PHE A 259 -6.85 13.02 11.77
N PRO A 260 -6.85 14.27 11.28
CA PRO A 260 -7.99 14.85 10.56
C PRO A 260 -8.28 14.09 9.25
N ASP A 261 -9.53 14.09 8.82
CA ASP A 261 -9.91 13.67 7.45
C ASP A 261 -9.74 14.88 6.51
N ASP A 262 -9.70 14.68 5.18
CA ASP A 262 -9.42 15.75 4.20
C ASP A 262 -10.40 16.96 4.26
N ASP A 263 -11.58 16.77 4.87
CA ASP A 263 -12.61 17.79 5.04
C ASP A 263 -12.51 18.60 6.37
N ASP A 264 -11.59 18.24 7.27
CA ASP A 264 -11.47 18.87 8.59
C ASP A 264 -10.53 20.09 8.58
N HIS A 265 -10.83 21.11 9.39
CA HIS A 265 -9.86 22.17 9.71
C HIS A 265 -8.83 21.67 10.73
N ASP A 266 -7.59 21.42 10.27
CA ASP A 266 -6.50 20.80 11.03
C ASP A 266 -6.27 21.39 12.44
N ASP A 267 -6.25 22.72 12.55
CA ASP A 267 -5.97 23.42 13.82
C ASP A 267 -7.13 23.25 14.82
N GLU A 268 -8.38 23.28 14.35
CA GLU A 268 -9.55 23.10 15.20
C GLU A 268 -9.67 21.65 15.68
N PHE A 269 -9.43 20.68 14.78
CA PHE A 269 -9.38 19.26 15.11
C PHE A 269 -8.35 18.97 16.21
N PHE A 270 -7.12 19.50 16.05
CA PHE A 270 -6.07 19.31 17.05
C PHE A 270 -6.47 19.91 18.41
N ILE A 271 -7.00 21.13 18.43
CA ILE A 271 -7.36 21.80 19.70
C ILE A 271 -8.43 21.00 20.45
N GLN A 272 -9.49 20.56 19.77
CA GLN A 272 -10.59 19.82 20.38
C GLN A 272 -10.13 18.46 20.91
N LEU A 273 -9.40 17.67 20.12
CA LEU A 273 -8.94 16.36 20.59
C LEU A 273 -7.84 16.48 21.64
N SER A 274 -6.93 17.43 21.48
CA SER A 274 -5.91 17.72 22.50
C SER A 274 -6.56 18.13 23.83
N GLU A 275 -7.67 18.87 23.81
CA GLU A 275 -8.43 19.18 25.03
C GLU A 275 -8.96 17.92 25.71
N TYR A 276 -9.57 17.01 24.95
CA TYR A 276 -10.03 15.73 25.48
C TYR A 276 -8.89 14.91 26.11
N LEU A 277 -7.75 14.80 25.41
CA LEU A 277 -6.57 14.07 25.89
C LEU A 277 -5.93 14.74 27.11
N ARG A 278 -5.83 16.07 27.14
CA ARG A 278 -5.36 16.83 28.32
C ARG A 278 -6.27 16.58 29.51
N ASN A 279 -7.59 16.69 29.35
CA ASN A 279 -8.55 16.47 30.43
C ASN A 279 -8.45 15.04 30.98
N HIS A 280 -8.26 14.05 30.10
CA HIS A 280 -8.04 12.66 30.52
C HIS A 280 -6.74 12.54 31.34
N PHE A 281 -5.62 13.02 30.80
CA PHE A 281 -4.32 12.97 31.47
C PHE A 281 -4.32 13.70 32.83
N GLU A 282 -4.91 14.88 32.90
CA GLU A 282 -4.99 15.66 34.13
C GLU A 282 -5.86 14.98 35.20
N LYS A 283 -6.91 14.26 34.79
CA LYS A 283 -7.77 13.50 35.70
C LYS A 283 -7.13 12.21 36.20
N THR A 284 -6.39 11.50 35.36
CA THR A 284 -5.86 10.16 35.69
C THR A 284 -4.43 10.19 36.21
N THR A 285 -3.65 11.21 35.86
CA THR A 285 -2.20 11.24 36.11
C THR A 285 -1.78 12.44 36.94
N GLN A 286 -1.91 13.66 36.41
CA GLN A 286 -1.39 14.85 37.07
C GLN A 286 -2.12 16.14 36.61
N PRO A 287 -2.91 16.79 37.48
CA PRO A 287 -3.51 18.09 37.18
C PRO A 287 -2.44 19.14 36.92
N ARG A 288 -2.61 19.94 35.84
CA ARG A 288 -1.63 20.98 35.52
C ARG A 288 -1.62 22.09 36.57
N LYS A 289 -2.81 22.44 37.07
CA LYS A 289 -3.04 23.53 38.02
C LYS A 289 -2.34 23.31 39.37
N GLU A 290 -2.07 22.07 39.72
CA GLU A 290 -1.42 21.67 40.97
C GLU A 290 0.09 21.47 40.80
N SER A 291 0.60 21.47 39.56
CA SER A 291 2.02 21.27 39.29
C SER A 291 2.84 22.54 39.54
N SER A 292 3.75 22.48 40.51
CA SER A 292 4.69 23.57 40.80
C SER A 292 5.76 23.75 39.73
N ASP A 293 6.06 22.68 38.96
CA ASP A 293 6.96 22.72 37.81
C ASP A 293 6.21 22.36 36.52
N ASP A 294 5.93 23.40 35.74
CA ASP A 294 5.25 23.24 34.46
C ASP A 294 6.14 22.55 33.39
N ASN A 295 7.47 22.56 33.52
CA ASN A 295 8.32 21.78 32.61
C ASN A 295 8.15 20.28 32.87
N GLU A 296 8.08 19.87 34.13
CA GLU A 296 7.85 18.46 34.50
C GLU A 296 6.48 18.00 34.02
N TRP A 297 5.42 18.79 34.27
CA TRP A 297 4.08 18.49 33.76
C TRP A 297 4.07 18.38 32.23
N PHE A 298 4.71 19.32 31.54
CA PHE A 298 4.80 19.33 30.08
C PHE A 298 5.52 18.06 29.57
N SER A 299 6.64 17.68 30.17
CA SER A 299 7.37 16.46 29.80
C SER A 299 6.54 15.19 30.05
N ASN A 300 5.76 15.14 31.12
CA ASN A 300 4.87 14.00 31.39
C ASN A 300 3.73 13.92 30.38
N PHE A 301 3.13 15.05 30.02
CA PHE A 301 2.06 15.10 29.01
C PHE A 301 2.59 14.80 27.59
N ASP A 302 3.76 15.32 27.22
CA ASP A 302 4.44 15.00 25.95
C ASP A 302 4.74 13.50 25.83
N ARG A 303 5.23 12.87 26.91
CA ARG A 303 5.43 11.42 26.96
C ARG A 303 4.12 10.65 26.80
N PHE A 304 3.06 11.05 27.51
CA PHE A 304 1.75 10.43 27.40
C PHE A 304 1.22 10.45 25.95
N LEU A 305 1.35 11.58 25.24
CA LEU A 305 0.97 11.65 23.83
C LEU A 305 1.85 10.75 22.95
N LYS A 306 3.17 10.77 23.16
CA LYS A 306 4.11 9.92 22.42
C LYS A 306 3.83 8.44 22.59
N ASP A 307 3.39 8.00 23.76
CA ASP A 307 3.04 6.60 24.02
C ASP A 307 1.80 6.17 23.21
N ILE A 308 0.75 7.00 23.17
CA ILE A 308 -0.45 6.75 22.35
C ILE A 308 -0.08 6.65 20.86
N ILE A 309 0.68 7.63 20.35
CA ILE A 309 1.12 7.64 18.95
C ILE A 309 2.05 6.46 18.66
N GLY A 310 2.92 6.10 19.60
CA GLY A 310 3.84 4.96 19.51
C GLY A 310 3.11 3.63 19.37
N HIS A 311 2.04 3.42 20.14
CA HIS A 311 1.19 2.23 20.03
C HIS A 311 0.49 2.16 18.66
N ARG A 312 -0.15 3.26 18.22
CA ARG A 312 -0.80 3.33 16.91
C ARG A 312 0.17 3.01 15.77
N THR A 313 1.29 3.72 15.73
CA THR A 313 2.27 3.63 14.63
C THR A 313 2.95 2.26 14.58
N SER A 314 3.28 1.68 15.75
CA SER A 314 3.81 0.31 15.83
C SER A 314 2.82 -0.72 15.30
N ARG A 315 1.54 -0.61 15.67
CA ARG A 315 0.50 -1.53 15.21
C ARG A 315 0.28 -1.47 13.71
N VAL A 316 0.19 -0.27 13.13
CA VAL A 316 0.00 -0.10 11.68
C VAL A 316 1.24 -0.59 10.90
N LYS A 317 2.44 -0.37 11.43
CA LYS A 317 3.67 -0.96 10.86
C LYS A 317 3.65 -2.48 10.88
N ASN A 318 3.22 -3.09 11.98
CA ASN A 318 3.08 -4.54 12.07
C ASN A 318 2.03 -5.06 11.08
N TRP A 319 0.87 -4.40 10.99
CA TRP A 319 -0.18 -4.74 10.02
C TRP A 319 0.34 -4.75 8.58
N TYR A 320 1.10 -3.73 8.18
CA TYR A 320 1.69 -3.69 6.83
C TYR A 320 2.72 -4.81 6.62
N LEU A 321 3.54 -5.08 7.63
CA LEU A 321 4.56 -6.12 7.60
C LEU A 321 3.94 -7.52 7.45
N GLU A 322 2.97 -7.88 8.29
CA GLU A 322 2.28 -9.17 8.20
C GLU A 322 1.58 -9.37 6.86
N ASN A 323 0.91 -8.33 6.35
CA ASN A 323 0.22 -8.39 5.06
C ASN A 323 1.15 -8.46 3.84
N THR A 324 2.46 -8.25 4.04
CA THR A 324 3.48 -8.33 2.99
C THR A 324 4.52 -9.43 3.25
N ALA A 325 4.45 -10.13 4.38
CA ALA A 325 5.50 -11.04 4.87
C ALA A 325 5.80 -12.20 3.91
N ARG A 326 4.77 -12.75 3.25
CA ARG A 326 4.91 -13.87 2.31
C ARG A 326 5.60 -13.49 0.99
N PHE A 327 5.78 -12.20 0.72
CA PHE A 327 6.34 -11.70 -0.53
C PHE A 327 7.81 -11.28 -0.36
N PRO A 328 8.60 -11.24 -1.46
CA PRO A 328 9.98 -10.77 -1.42
C PRO A 328 10.07 -9.32 -0.92
N GLN A 329 10.74 -9.10 0.21
CA GLN A 329 10.78 -7.81 0.89
C GLN A 329 11.58 -6.73 0.14
N ASP A 330 12.36 -7.13 -0.85
CA ASP A 330 13.14 -6.29 -1.76
C ASP A 330 12.34 -5.85 -3.02
N ASN A 331 11.07 -6.28 -3.14
CA ASN A 331 10.20 -5.87 -4.23
C ASN A 331 9.91 -4.36 -4.20
N SER A 332 9.97 -3.70 -5.35
CA SER A 332 9.81 -2.25 -5.49
C SER A 332 8.47 -1.72 -4.98
N ASP A 333 7.37 -2.46 -5.18
CA ASP A 333 6.04 -2.03 -4.75
C ASP A 333 5.93 -2.07 -3.22
N ILE A 334 6.49 -3.10 -2.60
CA ILE A 334 6.52 -3.24 -1.13
C ILE A 334 7.37 -2.11 -0.52
N THR A 335 8.53 -1.81 -1.11
CA THR A 335 9.36 -0.69 -0.67
C THR A 335 8.63 0.65 -0.83
N ASP A 336 8.00 0.91 -1.98
CA ASP A 336 7.24 2.14 -2.22
C ASP A 336 6.03 2.28 -1.28
N GLY A 337 5.33 1.19 -0.99
CA GLY A 337 4.23 1.16 -0.02
C GLY A 337 4.68 1.36 1.43
N ARG A 338 5.80 0.75 1.84
CA ARG A 338 6.40 0.97 3.16
C ARG A 338 6.81 2.44 3.33
N TYR A 339 7.38 3.03 2.30
CA TYR A 339 7.73 4.44 2.30
C TYR A 339 6.48 5.35 2.42
N ALA A 340 5.41 5.05 1.69
CA ALA A 340 4.13 5.78 1.81
C ALA A 340 3.56 5.69 3.24
N LEU A 341 3.67 4.52 3.88
CA LEU A 341 3.30 4.33 5.29
C LEU A 341 4.15 5.20 6.21
N ASP A 342 5.48 5.17 6.07
CA ASP A 342 6.39 5.96 6.91
C ASP A 342 6.15 7.47 6.74
N GLN A 343 5.79 7.94 5.54
CA GLN A 343 5.38 9.32 5.32
C GLN A 343 4.13 9.69 6.12
N LYS A 344 3.08 8.86 6.08
CA LYS A 344 1.84 9.09 6.82
C LYS A 344 2.05 9.02 8.34
N ILE A 345 2.87 8.09 8.81
CA ILE A 345 3.27 8.03 10.22
C ILE A 345 4.05 9.29 10.63
N GLY A 346 4.91 9.79 9.77
CA GLY A 346 5.63 11.05 9.97
C GLY A 346 4.67 12.24 10.09
N GLU A 347 3.64 12.30 9.25
CA GLU A 347 2.59 13.33 9.34
C GLU A 347 1.85 13.27 10.69
N LEU A 348 1.41 12.08 11.11
CA LEU A 348 0.78 11.88 12.41
C LEU A 348 1.70 12.32 13.57
N THR A 349 2.95 11.89 13.55
CA THR A 349 3.93 12.25 14.60
C THR A 349 4.14 13.76 14.70
N ARG A 350 4.19 14.46 13.55
CA ARG A 350 4.33 15.92 13.52
C ARG A 350 3.10 16.63 14.05
N LEU A 351 1.90 16.19 13.69
CA LEU A 351 0.64 16.75 14.20
C LEU A 351 0.61 16.74 15.73
N TRP A 352 1.14 15.69 16.36
CA TRP A 352 1.15 15.53 17.82
C TRP A 352 2.43 16.00 18.53
N THR A 353 3.38 16.58 17.80
CA THR A 353 4.57 17.16 18.41
C THR A 353 4.20 18.50 19.07
N LEU A 354 4.37 18.63 20.38
CA LEU A 354 4.03 19.85 21.11
C LEU A 354 5.07 20.97 20.91
N CYS A 355 4.62 22.23 20.95
CA CYS A 355 5.50 23.39 20.78
C CYS A 355 6.53 23.58 21.90
N GLY A 356 6.10 23.57 23.17
CA GLY A 356 7.00 23.68 24.32
C GLY A 356 7.70 25.05 24.53
N LEU A 357 7.40 26.08 23.73
CA LEU A 357 7.83 27.45 23.99
C LEU A 357 6.99 28.11 25.09
N THR A 358 7.48 29.18 25.70
CA THR A 358 6.73 29.90 26.75
C THR A 358 5.48 30.56 26.15
N CYS A 359 4.33 30.37 26.79
CA CYS A 359 3.08 31.00 26.43
C CYS A 359 3.24 32.53 26.38
N TYR A 360 2.57 33.16 25.42
CA TYR A 360 2.57 34.60 25.26
C TYR A 360 1.87 35.31 26.44
N GLN A 361 0.83 34.69 27.00
CA GLN A 361 0.01 35.29 28.05
C GLN A 361 0.50 34.99 29.46
N CYS A 362 1.22 33.89 29.70
CA CYS A 362 1.67 33.45 31.02
C CYS A 362 3.02 32.71 30.96
N GLY A 363 3.55 32.25 32.09
CA GLY A 363 4.83 31.54 32.18
C GLY A 363 4.77 30.03 31.92
N LEU A 364 3.62 29.50 31.50
CA LEU A 364 3.42 28.07 31.19
C LEU A 364 3.90 27.73 29.76
N LYS A 365 4.11 26.44 29.49
CA LYS A 365 4.52 25.87 28.21
C LYS A 365 3.36 25.80 27.22
N CYS A 366 3.63 26.16 25.98
CA CYS A 366 2.72 26.04 24.86
C CYS A 366 2.43 24.56 24.57
N VAL A 367 1.16 24.20 24.50
CA VAL A 367 0.69 22.82 24.21
C VAL A 367 -0.05 22.75 22.87
N LYS A 368 0.02 23.80 22.06
CA LYS A 368 -0.35 23.71 20.64
C LYS A 368 0.67 22.83 19.89
N ASN A 369 0.24 22.24 18.78
CA ASN A 369 1.09 21.46 17.87
C ASN A 369 2.21 22.30 17.28
N CYS A 370 3.39 21.75 17.05
CA CYS A 370 4.55 22.47 16.52
C CYS A 370 4.44 22.62 14.99
N GLY A 371 3.38 23.29 14.53
CA GLY A 371 3.08 23.66 13.14
C GLY A 371 2.95 22.47 12.17
N TYR A 372 1.70 22.11 11.81
CA TYR A 372 1.42 21.19 10.69
C TYR A 372 1.76 21.81 9.31
N ASN A 373 1.80 23.14 9.24
CA ASN A 373 2.08 23.91 8.03
C ASN A 373 3.57 24.07 7.75
N GLU A 374 3.92 24.32 6.49
CA GLU A 374 5.25 24.29 5.87
C GLU A 374 6.40 24.96 6.67
N ASN A 375 6.09 25.88 7.59
CA ASN A 375 7.07 26.68 8.33
C ASN A 375 7.29 26.28 9.79
N HIS A 376 6.69 25.20 10.30
CA HIS A 376 7.09 24.56 11.57
C HIS A 376 7.13 25.46 12.83
N ASP A 377 6.55 26.66 12.77
CA ASP A 377 6.39 27.57 13.90
C ASP A 377 5.03 28.24 13.79
N HIS A 378 4.38 28.49 14.93
CA HIS A 378 3.13 29.23 14.98
C HIS A 378 3.32 30.63 14.37
N LYS A 379 2.48 30.99 13.40
CA LYS A 379 2.34 32.40 12.99
C LYS A 379 1.65 33.23 14.08
N GLU A 380 0.85 32.56 14.92
CA GLU A 380 0.15 33.14 16.06
C GLU A 380 0.97 33.08 17.36
N ASN A 381 0.45 33.69 18.41
CA ASN A 381 1.04 33.67 19.74
C ASN A 381 1.00 32.27 20.38
N HIS A 382 2.07 31.93 21.09
CA HIS A 382 2.18 30.71 21.89
C HIS A 382 1.10 30.63 22.97
N ASP A 383 0.41 29.50 23.06
CA ASP A 383 -0.74 29.32 23.94
C ASP A 383 -0.65 28.01 24.75
N CYS A 384 -0.78 28.13 26.06
CA CYS A 384 -0.82 26.97 26.95
C CYS A 384 -2.22 26.31 27.03
N LEU A 385 -3.23 26.86 26.36
CA LEU A 385 -4.62 26.37 26.33
C LEU A 385 -5.21 26.19 27.74
N THR A 386 -4.95 27.16 28.62
CA THR A 386 -5.51 27.27 29.97
C THR A 386 -6.11 28.66 30.16
N ASP A 387 -6.61 28.99 31.35
CA ASP A 387 -7.09 30.33 31.68
C ASP A 387 -5.97 31.35 31.98
N HIS A 388 -4.71 30.92 31.89
CA HIS A 388 -3.50 31.72 32.13
C HIS A 388 -3.34 32.25 33.57
N LYS A 389 -4.17 31.79 34.53
CA LYS A 389 -4.18 32.27 35.92
C LYS A 389 -3.42 31.34 36.86
N CYS A 390 -2.78 31.92 37.88
CA CYS A 390 -2.11 31.15 38.92
C CYS A 390 -3.10 30.72 40.00
N HIS A 391 -3.35 29.43 40.12
CA HIS A 391 -4.28 28.86 41.12
C HIS A 391 -3.63 28.46 42.44
N PHE A 392 -2.32 28.72 42.61
CA PHE A 392 -1.65 28.44 43.86
C PHE A 392 -2.16 29.34 44.99
N PRO A 393 -2.31 28.82 46.22
CA PRO A 393 -2.76 29.61 47.36
C PRO A 393 -1.73 30.69 47.71
N CYS A 394 -2.23 31.81 48.24
CA CYS A 394 -1.39 32.88 48.75
C CYS A 394 -0.40 32.37 49.81
N HIS A 395 0.89 32.68 49.67
CA HIS A 395 1.94 32.31 50.63
C HIS A 395 1.86 33.09 51.95
N PHE A 396 1.12 34.20 51.99
CA PHE A 396 0.94 35.02 53.19
C PHE A 396 -0.25 34.52 54.01
N THR A 397 -0.20 33.25 54.43
CA THR A 397 -1.30 32.55 55.12
C THR A 397 -1.65 33.18 56.46
N GLU A 398 -0.67 33.71 57.19
CA GLU A 398 -0.85 34.40 58.49
C GLU A 398 -1.75 35.65 58.41
N ALA A 399 -1.91 36.21 57.20
CA ALA A 399 -2.73 37.38 56.97
C ALA A 399 -4.13 37.06 56.42
N HIS A 400 -4.48 35.77 56.39
CA HIS A 400 -5.77 35.28 55.94
C HIS A 400 -6.40 34.42 57.02
N ASN A 401 -7.54 34.85 57.54
CA ASN A 401 -8.39 34.03 58.41
C ASN A 401 -9.42 33.20 57.61
N ASP A 402 -9.36 33.29 56.27
CA ASP A 402 -10.30 32.64 55.36
C ASP A 402 -9.85 31.20 55.04
N ASN A 403 -10.81 30.26 55.01
CA ASN A 403 -10.59 28.90 54.55
C ASN A 403 -11.59 28.57 53.41
N PRO A 404 -11.14 28.32 52.17
CA PRO A 404 -9.73 28.18 51.73
C PRO A 404 -8.99 29.51 51.54
N THR A 405 -7.65 29.47 51.64
CA THR A 405 -6.76 30.60 51.36
C THR A 405 -6.99 31.14 49.94
N PRO A 406 -7.07 32.46 49.73
CA PRO A 406 -7.28 33.04 48.40
C PRO A 406 -6.19 32.65 47.39
N GLU A 407 -6.60 32.47 46.13
CA GLU A 407 -5.69 32.20 45.00
C GLU A 407 -4.78 33.39 44.67
N CYS A 408 -3.66 33.09 44.03
CA CYS A 408 -2.70 34.06 43.55
C CYS A 408 -3.32 34.98 42.47
N ARG A 409 -3.02 36.29 42.54
CA ARG A 409 -3.48 37.26 41.53
C ARG A 409 -2.64 37.29 40.25
N HIS A 410 -1.48 36.63 40.26
CA HIS A 410 -0.51 36.69 39.17
C HIS A 410 -0.82 35.69 38.06
N LYS A 411 -0.17 35.85 36.91
CA LYS A 411 -0.32 34.90 35.79
C LYS A 411 0.34 33.56 36.13
N ALA A 412 -0.19 32.48 35.59
CA ALA A 412 0.36 31.14 35.78
C ALA A 412 1.86 31.08 35.43
N GLY A 413 2.64 30.24 36.14
CA GLY A 413 4.07 30.06 35.87
C GLY A 413 4.97 31.26 36.20
N HIS A 414 4.51 32.24 36.99
CA HIS A 414 5.36 33.32 37.50
C HIS A 414 6.42 32.80 38.49
N LYS A 415 7.49 33.57 38.73
CA LYS A 415 8.47 33.28 39.79
C LYS A 415 8.12 34.05 41.06
N GLY A 416 8.70 33.64 42.18
CA GLY A 416 8.57 34.32 43.47
C GLY A 416 7.35 33.87 44.27
N LYS A 417 7.00 34.63 45.32
CA LYS A 417 5.94 34.24 46.24
C LYS A 417 4.55 34.45 45.62
N HIS A 418 3.64 33.49 45.83
CA HIS A 418 2.23 33.64 45.47
C HIS A 418 1.54 34.63 46.40
N ALA A 419 0.82 35.59 45.84
CA ALA A 419 0.17 36.67 46.58
C ALA A 419 -1.24 36.93 46.03
N CYS A 420 -2.22 37.04 46.93
CA CYS A 420 -3.59 37.36 46.54
C CYS A 420 -3.79 38.85 46.23
N ALA A 421 -4.99 39.20 45.73
CA ALA A 421 -5.34 40.58 45.39
C ALA A 421 -5.64 41.48 46.60
N LYS A 422 -5.72 40.94 47.82
CA LYS A 422 -5.96 41.76 49.03
C LYS A 422 -4.77 42.71 49.23
N MET A 423 -5.05 44.01 49.28
CA MET A 423 -4.10 45.15 49.22
C MET A 423 -3.12 45.27 50.40
N ILE A 424 -2.85 44.20 51.12
CA ILE A 424 -2.02 44.21 52.34
C ILE A 424 -0.59 43.69 52.11
N HIS A 425 -0.34 43.01 50.99
CA HIS A 425 0.93 42.29 50.76
C HIS A 425 1.86 42.97 49.77
N LEU A 426 1.29 43.55 48.72
CA LEU A 426 2.03 44.03 47.56
C LEU A 426 1.67 45.46 47.23
N CYS A 427 2.65 46.19 46.70
CA CYS A 427 2.52 47.57 46.24
C CYS A 427 1.33 47.80 45.28
N GLY A 428 1.07 46.86 44.35
CA GLY A 428 -0.10 46.94 43.46
C GLY A 428 -0.06 48.01 42.36
N LYS A 429 0.85 48.99 42.43
CA LYS A 429 1.04 50.01 41.38
C LYS A 429 1.48 49.38 40.05
N ALA A 430 1.22 50.07 38.94
CA ALA A 430 1.61 49.62 37.61
C ALA A 430 3.11 49.39 37.51
N CYS A 431 3.52 48.31 36.82
CA CYS A 431 4.93 48.04 36.60
C CYS A 431 5.52 49.11 35.66
N PHE A 432 6.71 49.61 35.97
CA PHE A 432 7.47 50.55 35.15
C PHE A 432 7.71 50.04 33.71
N LEU A 433 7.68 48.72 33.50
CA LEU A 433 7.95 48.05 32.23
C LEU A 433 6.69 47.36 31.66
N ILE A 434 5.52 47.95 31.91
CA ILE A 434 4.21 47.39 31.54
C ILE A 434 4.07 47.04 30.05
N ASP A 435 4.75 47.78 29.17
CA ASP A 435 4.73 47.60 27.72
C ASP A 435 5.79 46.63 27.19
N LYS A 436 6.65 46.10 28.06
CA LYS A 436 7.63 45.08 27.67
C LYS A 436 7.01 43.69 27.73
N LEU A 437 7.48 42.80 26.85
CA LEU A 437 7.08 41.39 26.87
C LEU A 437 7.47 40.74 28.21
N ASN A 438 6.70 39.74 28.62
CA ASN A 438 6.82 39.01 29.89
C ASN A 438 6.42 39.82 31.15
N CYS A 439 5.85 41.02 31.02
CA CYS A 439 5.40 41.81 32.17
C CYS A 439 4.15 41.20 32.86
N GLN A 440 4.17 41.15 34.19
CA GLN A 440 3.03 40.78 35.04
C GLN A 440 2.07 41.96 35.32
N LYS A 441 2.28 43.10 34.66
CA LYS A 441 1.49 44.36 34.70
C LYS A 441 1.51 45.13 36.02
N VAL A 442 1.57 44.45 37.17
CA VAL A 442 1.53 45.07 38.51
C VAL A 442 2.82 44.81 39.30
N CYS A 443 3.20 45.77 40.14
CA CYS A 443 4.33 45.68 41.05
C CYS A 443 4.16 44.53 42.05
N SER A 444 5.23 43.77 42.25
CA SER A 444 5.31 42.64 43.19
C SER A 444 6.26 42.90 44.36
N LYS A 445 6.66 44.16 44.57
CA LYS A 445 7.38 44.60 45.78
C LYS A 445 6.41 44.76 46.94
N GLU A 446 6.94 44.75 48.17
CA GLU A 446 6.16 44.96 49.39
C GLU A 446 5.44 46.31 49.38
N ILE A 447 4.30 46.38 50.05
CA ILE A 447 3.55 47.63 50.16
C ILE A 447 4.38 48.69 50.91
N GLY A 448 4.43 49.93 50.39
CA GLY A 448 5.19 51.02 51.01
C GLY A 448 6.69 51.05 50.68
N HIS A 449 7.15 50.32 49.65
CA HIS A 449 8.55 50.45 49.20
C HIS A 449 8.85 51.84 48.61
N ASP A 450 9.99 52.43 48.99
CA ASP A 450 10.39 53.82 48.68
C ASP A 450 11.39 53.96 47.51
N ASP A 451 11.72 52.86 46.83
CA ASP A 451 12.77 52.84 45.80
C ASP A 451 12.35 53.44 44.43
N GLY A 452 11.14 54.01 44.32
CA GLY A 452 10.64 54.72 43.13
C GLY A 452 10.38 53.84 41.89
N GLU A 453 10.96 52.65 41.81
CA GLU A 453 10.84 51.73 40.67
C GLU A 453 9.84 50.60 40.94
N HIS A 454 8.64 50.72 40.41
CA HIS A 454 7.62 49.66 40.53
C HIS A 454 7.92 48.49 39.57
N LEU A 455 8.45 47.38 40.07
CA LEU A 455 8.84 46.21 39.26
C LEU A 455 8.02 44.96 39.59
N CYS A 456 7.77 44.14 38.57
CA CYS A 456 7.03 42.88 38.69
C CYS A 456 7.95 41.64 38.65
N GLN A 457 7.44 40.49 39.13
CA GLN A 457 8.16 39.21 39.23
C GLN A 457 8.08 38.38 37.92
N SER A 458 8.55 38.94 36.81
CA SER A 458 8.65 38.21 35.53
C SER A 458 9.62 37.01 35.60
N LYS A 459 9.24 35.85 35.07
CA LYS A 459 10.00 34.57 35.13
C LYS A 459 11.45 34.65 34.60
N ARG A 460 11.72 35.52 33.62
CA ARG A 460 13.05 35.70 32.99
C ARG A 460 13.32 37.17 32.64
N ASN A 461 12.97 38.11 33.53
CA ASN A 461 13.00 39.56 33.27
C ASN A 461 12.07 39.98 32.11
N HIS A 462 11.98 41.29 31.88
CA HIS A 462 11.25 41.86 30.75
C HIS A 462 12.09 41.75 29.48
N TYR A 463 11.52 41.26 28.40
CA TYR A 463 12.27 41.05 27.15
C TYR A 463 12.28 42.29 26.25
N CYS A 464 13.28 42.38 25.38
CA CYS A 464 13.34 43.46 24.39
C CYS A 464 12.20 43.38 23.35
N GLY A 465 11.74 42.16 23.03
CA GLY A 465 10.56 41.88 22.22
C GLY A 465 10.66 42.14 20.71
N LYS A 466 11.85 42.44 20.19
CA LYS A 466 12.10 42.52 18.73
C LYS A 466 12.04 41.13 18.09
N ASP A 467 11.87 41.08 16.76
CA ASP A 467 11.81 39.81 16.00
C ASP A 467 13.12 39.03 16.10
N CYS A 468 13.02 37.68 16.09
CA CYS A 468 14.19 36.81 15.98
C CYS A 468 15.02 37.14 14.74
N SER A 469 16.35 37.10 14.87
CA SER A 469 17.27 37.38 13.77
C SER A 469 17.37 36.26 12.73
N LEU A 470 16.76 35.09 12.98
CA LEU A 470 16.82 33.96 12.05
C LEU A 470 15.92 34.24 10.84
N SER A 471 16.57 34.51 9.71
CA SER A 471 15.95 34.66 8.39
C SER A 471 16.90 34.09 7.35
N ILE A 472 16.41 33.17 6.53
CA ILE A 472 17.21 32.53 5.47
C ILE A 472 16.39 32.36 4.20
N HIS A 473 17.09 32.27 3.07
CA HIS A 473 16.51 31.84 1.80
C HIS A 473 17.06 30.44 1.48
N ASN A 474 16.17 29.46 1.28
CA ASN A 474 16.55 28.10 0.92
C ASN A 474 15.80 27.63 -0.34
N THR A 475 16.06 26.38 -0.76
CA THR A 475 15.44 25.77 -1.95
C THR A 475 13.92 25.62 -1.84
N LYS A 476 13.34 25.70 -0.64
CA LYS A 476 11.90 25.65 -0.36
C LYS A 476 11.28 27.04 -0.12
N GLY A 477 12.06 28.11 -0.23
CA GLY A 477 11.61 29.49 -0.12
C GLY A 477 12.26 30.30 1.01
N ASP A 478 11.68 31.46 1.28
CA ASP A 478 12.10 32.33 2.38
C ASP A 478 11.53 31.83 3.71
N TYR A 479 12.42 31.58 4.66
CA TYR A 479 12.03 31.28 6.03
C TYR A 479 12.44 32.43 6.96
N ARG A 480 11.48 32.92 7.74
CA ARG A 480 11.71 33.89 8.81
C ARG A 480 11.10 33.36 10.10
N CYS A 481 11.91 33.28 11.16
CA CYS A 481 11.43 32.81 12.45
C CYS A 481 10.38 33.78 12.99
N PRO A 482 9.15 33.32 13.31
CA PRO A 482 8.07 34.19 13.78
C PRO A 482 8.21 34.59 15.25
N ASN A 483 9.15 33.97 15.97
CA ASN A 483 9.33 34.16 17.41
C ASN A 483 9.97 35.52 17.75
N LYS A 484 9.70 36.00 18.97
CA LYS A 484 10.28 37.23 19.52
C LYS A 484 11.52 36.95 20.37
N CYS A 485 12.39 37.95 20.44
CA CYS A 485 13.60 37.91 21.25
C CYS A 485 13.28 37.81 22.74
N THR A 486 14.01 36.93 23.44
CA THR A 486 13.89 36.70 24.88
C THR A 486 15.03 37.30 25.71
N ILE A 487 15.96 38.01 25.06
CA ILE A 487 17.04 38.72 25.74
C ILE A 487 16.44 39.89 26.55
N SER A 488 16.99 40.10 27.75
CA SER A 488 16.60 41.17 28.67
C SER A 488 16.60 42.54 27.98
N TYR A 489 15.59 43.36 28.24
CA TYR A 489 15.54 44.73 27.70
C TYR A 489 16.70 45.61 28.17
N LYS A 490 17.36 45.26 29.30
CA LYS A 490 18.50 45.99 29.85
C LYS A 490 19.79 45.73 29.07
N GLU A 491 19.86 44.62 28.35
CA GLU A 491 21.05 44.20 27.62
C GLU A 491 20.98 44.72 26.19
N HIS A 492 21.95 45.55 25.79
CA HIS A 492 22.06 45.99 24.41
C HIS A 492 22.57 44.85 23.54
N HIS A 493 21.87 44.54 22.45
CA HIS A 493 22.24 43.47 21.52
C HIS A 493 21.75 43.78 20.11
N TYR A 494 22.58 43.42 19.12
CA TYR A 494 22.27 43.55 17.69
C TYR A 494 21.64 42.29 17.10
N PHE A 495 21.87 41.15 17.75
CA PHE A 495 21.39 39.85 17.30
C PHE A 495 20.32 39.33 18.26
N HIS A 496 19.09 39.16 17.75
CA HIS A 496 17.91 38.84 18.52
C HIS A 496 17.67 37.34 18.59
N ARG A 497 17.68 36.79 19.81
CA ARG A 497 17.57 35.35 20.07
C ARG A 497 16.22 35.00 20.69
N CYS A 498 15.46 34.13 20.03
CA CYS A 498 14.21 33.60 20.59
C CYS A 498 14.48 32.46 21.58
N GLU A 499 13.42 31.90 22.18
CA GLU A 499 13.54 30.75 23.11
C GLU A 499 13.85 29.43 22.39
N ASN A 500 13.59 29.34 21.09
CA ASN A 500 13.88 28.13 20.32
C ASN A 500 15.40 27.91 20.23
N THR A 501 15.82 26.69 20.55
CA THR A 501 17.22 26.28 20.58
C THR A 501 17.61 25.44 19.38
N THR A 502 16.66 24.74 18.76
CA THR A 502 16.90 23.89 17.60
C THR A 502 16.62 24.63 16.30
N CYS A 503 17.19 24.12 15.21
CA CYS A 503 16.96 24.65 13.87
C CYS A 503 15.53 24.31 13.39
N PRO A 504 14.68 25.31 13.09
CA PRO A 504 13.31 25.08 12.62
C PRO A 504 13.22 24.80 11.11
N ILE A 505 14.34 24.89 10.39
CA ILE A 505 14.37 24.82 8.93
C ILE A 505 14.20 23.36 8.48
N GLN A 506 13.38 23.14 7.46
CA GLN A 506 13.14 21.81 6.91
C GLN A 506 14.35 21.25 6.16
N CYS A 507 14.44 19.91 6.17
CA CYS A 507 15.34 19.15 5.31
C CYS A 507 15.15 19.54 3.84
N PRO A 508 16.25 19.81 3.09
CA PRO A 508 16.17 20.23 1.70
C PRO A 508 15.84 19.07 0.73
N ILE A 509 15.83 17.82 1.20
CA ILE A 509 15.46 16.65 0.39
C ILE A 509 13.99 16.77 -0.07
N PRO A 510 13.68 16.57 -1.37
CA PRO A 510 12.31 16.58 -1.88
C PRO A 510 11.40 15.66 -1.06
N ASP A 511 10.18 16.13 -0.77
CA ASP A 511 9.15 15.40 -0.01
C ASP A 511 9.49 15.06 1.45
N CYS A 512 10.69 15.39 1.93
CA CYS A 512 11.02 15.33 3.35
C CYS A 512 10.47 16.59 4.04
N LYS A 513 9.59 16.41 5.03
CA LYS A 513 9.08 17.52 5.86
C LYS A 513 9.66 17.51 7.28
N GLU A 514 10.76 16.80 7.52
CA GLU A 514 11.46 16.80 8.81
C GLU A 514 12.29 18.09 8.98
N ARG A 515 12.51 18.50 10.24
CA ARG A 515 13.41 19.62 10.58
C ARG A 515 14.87 19.20 10.52
N CYS A 516 15.75 20.17 10.42
CA CYS A 516 17.18 19.98 10.57
C CYS A 516 17.51 19.37 11.93
N GLN A 517 18.48 18.45 11.95
CA GLN A 517 18.97 17.79 13.16
C GLN A 517 19.77 18.70 14.10
N SER A 518 20.07 19.94 13.69
CA SER A 518 20.93 20.84 14.44
C SER A 518 20.26 21.35 15.72
N ASP A 519 20.95 21.18 16.85
CA ASP A 519 20.60 21.76 18.14
C ASP A 519 21.03 23.22 18.31
N ASP A 520 21.46 23.86 17.22
CA ASP A 520 21.74 25.30 17.17
C ASP A 520 20.78 25.99 16.19
N HIS A 521 19.86 26.78 16.74
CA HIS A 521 18.88 27.59 16.04
C HIS A 521 19.50 28.51 14.98
N PHE A 522 20.72 28.99 15.23
CA PHE A 522 21.41 29.96 14.39
C PHE A 522 22.56 29.36 13.59
N HIS A 523 22.64 28.02 13.50
CA HIS A 523 23.72 27.35 12.79
C HIS A 523 23.79 27.72 11.30
N ALA A 524 22.70 28.23 10.72
CA ALA A 524 22.65 28.79 9.36
C ALA A 524 23.63 29.97 9.14
N PHE A 525 24.03 30.66 10.22
CA PHE A 525 24.97 31.78 10.18
C PHE A 525 26.41 31.39 10.52
N SER A 526 26.68 30.10 10.73
CA SER A 526 28.04 29.59 10.91
C SER A 526 28.83 29.84 9.62
N GLY A 527 30.05 30.38 9.73
CA GLY A 527 30.83 31.03 8.64
C GLY A 527 31.23 30.19 7.40
N SER A 528 30.60 29.04 7.17
CA SER A 528 30.68 28.27 5.92
C SER A 528 29.63 28.76 4.92
N GLN A 529 30.05 29.09 3.70
CA GLN A 529 29.14 29.37 2.59
C GLN A 529 28.20 28.17 2.37
N GLN A 530 26.89 28.39 2.51
CA GLN A 530 25.79 27.42 2.35
C GLN A 530 25.78 26.25 3.35
N VAL A 531 25.09 26.44 4.47
CA VAL A 531 24.80 25.38 5.43
C VAL A 531 23.59 24.56 4.95
N ASN A 532 23.76 23.24 4.82
CA ASN A 532 22.65 22.34 4.46
C ASN A 532 21.89 21.87 5.70
N HIS A 533 20.56 21.96 5.67
CA HIS A 533 19.67 21.73 6.81
C HIS A 533 19.16 20.29 6.91
N PHE A 534 20.04 19.29 6.79
CA PHE A 534 19.64 17.88 6.80
C PHE A 534 19.01 17.44 8.12
N CYS A 535 18.04 16.52 8.04
CA CYS A 535 17.36 15.93 9.20
C CYS A 535 18.10 14.74 9.84
N GLY A 536 19.26 14.35 9.30
CA GLY A 536 20.05 13.24 9.84
C GLY A 536 19.53 11.83 9.55
N LYS A 537 18.43 11.68 8.80
CA LYS A 537 17.83 10.39 8.45
C LYS A 537 18.18 9.98 7.01
N GLU A 538 18.13 8.68 6.74
CA GLU A 538 18.15 8.13 5.38
C GLU A 538 16.86 8.48 4.62
N HIS A 539 16.95 8.59 3.29
CA HIS A 539 15.79 8.86 2.43
C HIS A 539 15.74 7.87 1.26
N GLN A 540 14.54 7.50 0.79
CA GLN A 540 14.41 6.68 -0.42
C GLN A 540 14.80 7.50 -1.65
N CYS A 541 15.68 6.97 -2.50
CA CYS A 541 15.99 7.60 -3.77
C CYS A 541 14.77 7.54 -4.71
N ARG A 542 14.39 8.66 -5.30
CA ARG A 542 13.23 8.76 -6.21
C ARG A 542 13.62 8.83 -7.70
N LYS A 543 14.92 8.84 -8.01
CA LYS A 543 15.38 8.82 -9.39
C LYS A 543 15.02 7.49 -10.05
N LEU A 544 14.81 7.53 -11.36
CA LEU A 544 14.50 6.33 -12.15
C LEU A 544 15.77 5.50 -12.35
N CYS A 545 15.59 4.20 -12.59
CA CYS A 545 16.69 3.30 -12.92
C CYS A 545 17.47 3.78 -14.15
N GLU A 546 18.81 3.80 -14.02
CA GLU A 546 19.75 4.23 -15.05
C GLU A 546 20.36 3.07 -15.84
N GLU A 547 20.08 1.82 -15.47
CA GLU A 547 20.53 0.66 -16.25
C GLU A 547 19.86 0.60 -17.61
N ASP A 548 20.53 0.08 -18.62
CA ASP A 548 19.97 -0.03 -19.97
C ASP A 548 18.83 -1.06 -20.05
N GLY A 549 17.96 -0.92 -21.06
CA GLY A 549 16.77 -1.75 -21.22
C GLY A 549 15.55 -1.28 -20.42
N ILE A 550 14.48 -2.07 -20.39
CA ILE A 550 13.22 -1.70 -19.76
C ILE A 550 13.09 -2.41 -18.41
N CYS A 551 12.78 -1.69 -17.33
CA CYS A 551 12.69 -2.29 -16.00
C CYS A 551 11.41 -3.09 -15.82
N ASN A 552 10.29 -2.54 -16.29
CA ASN A 552 9.00 -3.20 -16.25
C ASN A 552 8.28 -2.97 -17.56
N VAL A 553 7.61 -4.00 -18.06
CA VAL A 553 6.70 -3.87 -19.19
C VAL A 553 5.30 -4.05 -18.61
N LEU A 554 4.56 -2.95 -18.48
CA LEU A 554 3.21 -2.92 -17.92
C LEU A 554 2.30 -3.88 -18.67
N THR A 555 1.63 -4.70 -17.88
CA THR A 555 0.86 -5.87 -18.30
C THR A 555 -0.60 -5.56 -18.56
N GLU A 556 -1.13 -4.45 -18.03
CA GLU A 556 -2.43 -3.93 -18.46
C GLU A 556 -2.26 -3.25 -19.81
N PRO A 557 -2.73 -3.85 -20.91
CA PRO A 557 -2.61 -3.18 -22.18
C PRO A 557 -3.58 -2.00 -22.14
N LYS A 558 -3.06 -0.79 -22.39
CA LYS A 558 -3.89 0.41 -22.34
C LYS A 558 -4.94 0.30 -23.46
N LYS A 559 -6.22 0.36 -23.07
CA LYS A 559 -7.32 0.46 -24.02
C LYS A 559 -7.20 1.78 -24.76
N GLN A 560 -7.08 1.69 -26.07
CA GLN A 560 -7.08 2.83 -26.97
C GLN A 560 -8.17 2.60 -28.00
N GLU A 561 -9.12 3.53 -28.10
CA GLU A 561 -10.09 3.49 -29.19
C GLU A 561 -9.44 4.03 -30.45
N GLU A 562 -9.48 3.24 -31.51
CA GLU A 562 -8.97 3.60 -32.81
C GLU A 562 -10.08 3.40 -33.84
N THR A 563 -10.04 4.17 -34.92
CA THR A 563 -11.08 4.15 -35.94
C THR A 563 -10.46 3.78 -37.26
N TYR A 564 -10.78 2.58 -37.75
CA TYR A 564 -10.40 2.15 -39.08
C TYR A 564 -11.33 2.79 -40.12
N ARG A 565 -10.73 3.30 -41.20
CA ARG A 565 -11.45 3.75 -42.40
C ARG A 565 -11.09 2.82 -43.55
N GLY A 566 -12.07 2.04 -44.01
CA GLY A 566 -11.90 1.11 -45.12
C GLY A 566 -11.76 1.83 -46.47
N ARG A 567 -11.31 1.09 -47.49
CA ARG A 567 -11.20 1.60 -48.87
C ARG A 567 -12.56 1.83 -49.55
N VAL A 568 -13.62 1.17 -49.06
CA VAL A 568 -15.00 1.41 -49.52
C VAL A 568 -15.57 2.63 -48.80
N GLU A 569 -16.04 3.60 -49.58
CA GLU A 569 -16.60 4.86 -49.10
C GLU A 569 -17.74 4.61 -48.10
N GLY A 570 -17.60 5.13 -46.88
CA GLY A 570 -18.55 4.95 -45.78
C GLY A 570 -18.17 3.88 -44.74
N THR A 571 -17.11 3.09 -44.94
CA THR A 571 -16.67 2.08 -43.97
C THR A 571 -15.86 2.73 -42.84
N VAL A 572 -16.48 2.88 -41.67
CA VAL A 572 -15.85 3.38 -40.45
C VAL A 572 -16.11 2.38 -39.32
N ILE A 573 -15.06 1.74 -38.82
CA ILE A 573 -15.15 0.75 -37.74
C ILE A 573 -14.33 1.27 -36.55
N THR A 574 -14.99 1.54 -35.43
CA THR A 574 -14.32 1.86 -34.17
C THR A 574 -13.98 0.55 -33.45
N TYR A 575 -12.73 0.41 -33.02
CA TYR A 575 -12.26 -0.79 -32.34
C TYR A 575 -11.35 -0.45 -31.15
N THR A 576 -11.25 -1.37 -30.19
CA THR A 576 -10.42 -1.20 -28.98
C THR A 576 -9.07 -1.87 -29.16
N LYS A 577 -8.01 -1.07 -29.37
CA LYS A 577 -6.61 -1.51 -29.40
C LYS A 577 -6.05 -1.66 -27.97
N TYR A 578 -5.18 -2.66 -27.79
CA TYR A 578 -4.52 -3.00 -26.53
C TYR A 578 -3.00 -2.84 -26.70
N ILE A 579 -2.43 -1.74 -26.21
CA ILE A 579 -0.98 -1.44 -26.34
C ILE A 579 -0.20 -1.80 -25.09
N GLN A 580 1.03 -2.29 -25.27
CA GLN A 580 1.94 -2.56 -24.17
C GLN A 580 2.74 -1.29 -23.81
N VAL A 581 2.81 -0.95 -22.53
CA VAL A 581 3.54 0.23 -22.04
C VAL A 581 4.79 -0.24 -21.30
N SER A 582 5.90 0.45 -21.46
CA SER A 582 7.16 0.16 -20.78
C SER A 582 7.48 1.25 -19.76
N ASP A 583 8.02 0.87 -18.60
CA ASP A 583 8.41 1.78 -17.53
C ASP A 583 9.84 1.51 -17.02
N LYS A 584 10.47 2.60 -16.57
CA LYS A 584 11.65 2.56 -15.70
C LYS A 584 11.18 2.61 -14.25
N LEU A 585 11.57 1.63 -13.45
CA LEU A 585 11.24 1.60 -12.03
C LEU A 585 12.09 2.62 -11.25
N LYS A 586 11.58 3.06 -10.10
CA LYS A 586 12.32 3.93 -9.17
C LYS A 586 13.49 3.19 -8.55
N CYS A 587 14.54 3.93 -8.21
CA CYS A 587 15.69 3.41 -7.50
C CYS A 587 15.30 2.80 -6.14
N ASN A 588 15.85 1.62 -5.82
CA ASN A 588 15.63 0.94 -4.54
C ASN A 588 16.65 1.37 -3.47
N LYS A 589 17.74 2.04 -3.85
CA LYS A 589 18.77 2.49 -2.91
C LYS A 589 18.29 3.66 -2.04
N LYS A 590 18.85 3.72 -0.83
CA LYS A 590 18.67 4.84 0.08
C LYS A 590 19.77 5.88 -0.09
N ILE A 591 19.38 7.15 0.00
CA ILE A 591 20.28 8.29 0.15
C ILE A 591 20.79 8.29 1.60
N PRO A 592 22.12 8.25 1.82
CA PRO A 592 22.71 8.29 3.15
C PRO A 592 22.33 9.57 3.94
N PRO A 593 22.43 9.53 5.28
CA PRO A 593 22.21 10.72 6.08
C PRO A 593 23.13 11.87 5.66
N ASN A 594 22.58 13.07 5.56
CA ASN A 594 23.30 14.30 5.22
C ASN A 594 23.87 14.36 3.80
N GLU A 595 23.36 13.53 2.89
CA GLU A 595 23.69 13.57 1.46
C GLU A 595 22.44 13.88 0.63
N PHE A 596 22.63 14.46 -0.57
CA PHE A 596 21.54 14.71 -1.51
C PHE A 596 21.24 13.51 -2.40
N GLU A 597 22.23 12.64 -2.62
CA GLU A 597 22.18 11.50 -3.52
C GLU A 597 23.01 10.36 -2.93
N HIS A 598 22.72 9.11 -3.29
CA HIS A 598 23.61 8.00 -2.97
C HIS A 598 24.70 7.85 -4.04
N THR A 599 25.81 7.18 -3.70
CA THR A 599 26.87 6.89 -4.67
C THR A 599 26.49 5.77 -5.64
N GLY A 600 27.02 5.82 -6.87
CA GLY A 600 26.83 4.80 -7.91
C GLY A 600 25.50 4.93 -8.67
N LYS A 601 25.34 4.10 -9.71
CA LYS A 601 24.14 4.12 -10.59
C LYS A 601 22.83 3.88 -9.83
N HIS A 602 21.75 4.50 -10.31
CA HIS A 602 20.40 4.23 -9.82
C HIS A 602 19.90 2.88 -10.33
N THR A 603 19.62 1.94 -9.41
CA THR A 603 19.13 0.59 -9.71
C THR A 603 17.90 0.27 -8.87
N HIS A 604 16.96 -0.51 -9.40
CA HIS A 604 15.75 -0.93 -8.69
C HIS A 604 15.92 -2.24 -7.91
N LYS A 605 17.11 -2.83 -7.90
CA LYS A 605 17.49 -4.02 -7.12
C LYS A 605 19.01 -4.07 -6.91
N GLU A 606 19.48 -4.75 -5.84
CA GLU A 606 20.90 -4.75 -5.43
C GLU A 606 21.81 -5.56 -6.38
N GLU A 607 21.39 -6.76 -6.81
CA GLU A 607 22.14 -7.61 -7.74
C GLU A 607 21.21 -8.39 -8.69
N GLY A 608 21.72 -8.77 -9.87
CA GLY A 608 21.02 -9.66 -10.80
C GLY A 608 19.76 -9.06 -11.45
N VAL A 609 19.72 -7.74 -11.62
CA VAL A 609 18.54 -7.02 -12.07
C VAL A 609 18.20 -7.36 -13.52
N PHE A 610 17.09 -8.07 -13.72
CA PHE A 610 16.57 -8.35 -15.04
C PHE A 610 15.98 -7.09 -15.65
N HIS A 611 16.48 -6.72 -16.82
CA HIS A 611 15.93 -5.66 -17.65
C HIS A 611 15.51 -6.27 -18.99
N TYR A 612 14.31 -5.94 -19.43
CA TYR A 612 13.78 -6.36 -20.72
C TYR A 612 14.50 -5.64 -21.87
N CYS A 613 14.59 -6.32 -23.01
CA CYS A 613 15.06 -5.73 -24.24
C CYS A 613 14.11 -4.61 -24.71
N ASP A 614 14.68 -3.53 -25.24
CA ASP A 614 13.97 -2.33 -25.70
C ASP A 614 13.41 -2.44 -27.12
N LYS A 615 13.61 -3.57 -27.80
CA LYS A 615 13.08 -3.84 -29.14
C LYS A 615 11.61 -4.25 -29.08
N GLN A 616 10.84 -3.84 -30.09
CA GLN A 616 9.42 -4.17 -30.26
C GLN A 616 9.20 -5.10 -31.45
N CYS A 617 8.15 -5.91 -31.40
CA CYS A 617 7.71 -6.71 -32.54
C CYS A 617 7.13 -5.80 -33.64
N PRO A 618 7.53 -5.97 -34.92
CA PRO A 618 7.06 -5.12 -36.01
C PRO A 618 5.56 -5.27 -36.31
N PHE A 619 4.92 -6.36 -35.91
CA PHE A 619 3.52 -6.65 -36.23
C PHE A 619 2.51 -6.23 -35.15
N CYS A 620 2.91 -6.30 -33.88
CA CYS A 620 2.03 -6.03 -32.73
C CYS A 620 2.58 -4.99 -31.74
N GLU A 621 3.78 -4.46 -31.98
CA GLU A 621 4.44 -3.41 -31.15
C GLU A 621 4.80 -3.84 -29.72
N TYR A 622 4.59 -5.11 -29.36
CA TYR A 622 4.90 -5.62 -28.02
C TYR A 622 6.42 -5.74 -27.81
N PHE A 623 6.88 -5.42 -26.60
CA PHE A 623 8.29 -5.39 -26.25
C PHE A 623 8.87 -6.80 -26.09
N CYS A 624 10.15 -6.95 -26.46
CA CYS A 624 10.89 -8.18 -26.28
C CYS A 624 11.05 -8.50 -24.78
N THR A 625 10.73 -9.74 -24.42
CA THR A 625 10.74 -10.24 -23.04
C THR A 625 12.07 -10.88 -22.63
N LEU A 626 13.07 -10.88 -23.51
CA LEU A 626 14.43 -11.36 -23.24
C LEU A 626 15.26 -10.30 -22.49
N PRO A 627 16.37 -10.71 -21.83
CA PRO A 627 17.25 -9.76 -21.18
C PRO A 627 17.82 -8.74 -22.15
N TYR A 628 18.01 -7.51 -21.69
CA TYR A 628 18.69 -6.48 -22.45
C TYR A 628 20.09 -6.95 -22.88
N GLY A 629 20.44 -6.73 -24.15
CA GLY A 629 21.73 -7.18 -24.72
C GLY A 629 21.82 -8.69 -24.99
N HIS A 630 20.69 -9.41 -25.01
CA HIS A 630 20.64 -10.82 -25.43
C HIS A 630 21.25 -11.01 -26.84
N GLN A 631 21.95 -12.13 -27.04
CA GLN A 631 22.74 -12.40 -28.24
C GLN A 631 21.95 -13.13 -29.34
N GLN A 632 20.72 -13.56 -29.03
CA GLN A 632 19.85 -14.25 -29.95
C GLN A 632 19.38 -13.28 -31.04
N GLN A 633 19.42 -13.69 -32.31
CA GLN A 633 18.89 -12.87 -33.40
C GLN A 633 17.36 -12.74 -33.32
N ILE A 634 16.70 -13.76 -32.76
CA ILE A 634 15.25 -13.80 -32.61
C ILE A 634 14.86 -13.19 -31.26
N HIS A 635 14.05 -12.12 -31.32
CA HIS A 635 13.45 -11.50 -30.14
C HIS A 635 12.20 -12.28 -29.70
N ASP A 636 12.11 -12.66 -28.42
CA ASP A 636 10.93 -13.32 -27.84
C ASP A 636 9.96 -12.27 -27.29
N THR A 637 8.68 -12.30 -27.67
CA THR A 637 7.66 -11.46 -27.05
C THR A 637 6.34 -12.20 -26.89
N LYS A 638 5.46 -11.70 -26.02
CA LYS A 638 4.14 -12.29 -25.74
C LYS A 638 3.09 -11.98 -26.81
N HIS A 639 3.49 -11.32 -27.90
CA HIS A 639 2.74 -11.10 -29.14
C HIS A 639 1.24 -10.82 -28.95
N GLY A 640 0.86 -9.55 -29.02
CA GLY A 640 -0.52 -9.11 -28.92
C GLY A 640 -1.31 -9.18 -30.22
N ASN A 641 -2.36 -8.36 -30.27
CA ASN A 641 -3.15 -8.15 -31.49
C ASN A 641 -2.25 -7.62 -32.60
N MET A 642 -2.36 -8.18 -33.81
CA MET A 642 -1.66 -7.64 -34.98
C MET A 642 -2.26 -6.28 -35.35
N THR A 643 -1.44 -5.23 -35.29
CA THR A 643 -1.85 -3.85 -35.52
C THR A 643 -1.22 -3.27 -36.77
N GLN A 644 -0.12 -3.86 -37.25
CA GLN A 644 0.69 -3.38 -38.37
C GLN A 644 0.58 -4.31 -39.60
N THR A 645 -0.53 -5.02 -39.79
CA THR A 645 -0.66 -6.00 -40.89
C THR A 645 -2.01 -5.91 -41.59
N GLU A 646 -1.96 -5.87 -42.93
CA GLU A 646 -3.12 -5.95 -43.83
C GLU A 646 -3.30 -7.40 -44.30
N PHE A 647 -4.49 -7.96 -44.10
CA PHE A 647 -4.91 -9.27 -44.59
C PHE A 647 -5.76 -9.10 -45.86
N THR A 648 -5.44 -9.84 -46.91
CA THR A 648 -6.23 -9.87 -48.15
C THR A 648 -6.94 -11.23 -48.26
N GLY A 649 -8.24 -11.24 -48.59
CA GLY A 649 -8.96 -12.47 -48.94
C GLY A 649 -8.43 -13.10 -50.23
N GLU A 650 -8.71 -14.39 -50.46
CA GLU A 650 -8.37 -15.09 -51.72
C GLU A 650 -9.17 -14.56 -52.93
N ASP A 651 -10.26 -13.82 -52.68
CA ASP A 651 -11.00 -13.06 -53.69
C ASP A 651 -10.74 -11.56 -53.50
N ASP A 652 -10.33 -10.87 -54.58
CA ASP A 652 -9.92 -9.46 -54.65
C ASP A 652 -10.99 -8.41 -54.21
N GLU A 653 -12.11 -8.83 -53.61
CA GLU A 653 -13.18 -7.95 -53.17
C GLU A 653 -13.03 -7.39 -51.74
N PHE A 654 -12.19 -7.99 -50.88
CA PHE A 654 -12.04 -7.50 -49.50
C PHE A 654 -10.59 -7.49 -48.98
N VAL A 655 -10.09 -6.27 -48.72
CA VAL A 655 -8.83 -6.01 -48.01
C VAL A 655 -9.15 -5.61 -46.57
N TYR A 656 -8.73 -6.42 -45.60
CA TYR A 656 -8.95 -6.22 -44.17
C TYR A 656 -7.67 -5.78 -43.47
N ALA A 657 -7.61 -4.58 -42.91
CA ALA A 657 -6.49 -4.19 -42.05
C ALA A 657 -6.71 -4.72 -40.62
N GLY A 658 -5.96 -5.75 -40.20
CA GLY A 658 -5.84 -6.20 -38.80
C GLY A 658 -7.11 -6.70 -38.07
N VAL A 659 -8.30 -6.56 -38.65
CA VAL A 659 -9.61 -6.78 -38.00
C VAL A 659 -10.53 -7.51 -38.98
N GLY A 660 -11.01 -8.70 -38.61
CA GLY A 660 -12.02 -9.41 -39.39
C GLY A 660 -13.41 -8.71 -39.32
N ASP A 661 -14.34 -9.09 -40.19
CA ASP A 661 -15.68 -8.47 -40.36
C ASP A 661 -16.50 -8.25 -39.06
N GLN A 662 -16.16 -8.92 -37.96
CA GLN A 662 -16.85 -8.83 -36.66
C GLN A 662 -16.08 -8.09 -35.57
N GLY A 663 -14.98 -7.40 -35.88
CA GLY A 663 -14.16 -6.72 -34.85
C GLY A 663 -13.21 -7.66 -34.10
N THR A 664 -13.06 -8.91 -34.56
CA THR A 664 -12.21 -9.92 -33.93
C THR A 664 -10.74 -9.75 -34.35
N PHE A 665 -9.83 -9.69 -33.39
CA PHE A 665 -8.39 -9.52 -33.63
C PHE A 665 -7.71 -10.84 -34.00
N VAL A 666 -6.75 -10.78 -34.92
CA VAL A 666 -5.82 -11.89 -35.16
C VAL A 666 -4.60 -11.71 -34.26
N LEU A 667 -4.33 -12.69 -33.40
CA LEU A 667 -3.13 -12.69 -32.55
C LEU A 667 -1.89 -12.92 -33.41
N CYS A 668 -0.82 -12.16 -33.17
CA CYS A 668 0.43 -12.28 -33.91
C CYS A 668 1.04 -13.69 -33.81
N ASN A 669 0.80 -14.40 -32.70
CA ASN A 669 1.22 -15.79 -32.49
C ASN A 669 0.51 -16.82 -33.38
N CYS A 670 -0.64 -16.49 -33.97
CA CYS A 670 -1.38 -17.41 -34.84
C CYS A 670 -0.85 -17.42 -36.28
N VAL A 671 -0.14 -16.37 -36.70
CA VAL A 671 0.32 -16.18 -38.09
C VAL A 671 1.81 -16.54 -38.28
N SER A 672 2.62 -16.46 -37.23
CA SER A 672 4.06 -16.79 -37.27
C SER A 672 4.38 -18.28 -37.52
N ILE A 673 3.38 -19.13 -37.80
CA ILE A 673 3.56 -20.52 -38.22
C ILE A 673 3.89 -20.61 -39.72
N THR A 674 3.56 -19.59 -40.54
CA THR A 674 3.72 -19.66 -42.01
C THR A 674 4.91 -18.89 -42.58
N GLN A 675 5.64 -18.09 -41.80
CA GLN A 675 6.85 -17.43 -42.27
C GLN A 675 7.96 -17.56 -41.23
N ASN A 676 8.98 -18.37 -41.56
CA ASN A 676 10.32 -18.16 -41.04
C ASN A 676 10.75 -16.76 -41.52
N ILE A 677 10.64 -15.77 -40.65
CA ILE A 677 11.20 -14.45 -40.91
C ILE A 677 12.44 -14.33 -40.04
N ASP A 678 13.59 -14.37 -40.70
CA ASP A 678 14.85 -13.89 -40.14
C ASP A 678 14.65 -12.43 -39.69
N LEU A 679 14.84 -12.20 -38.39
CA LEU A 679 14.91 -10.86 -37.77
C LEU A 679 16.34 -10.33 -37.83
#